data_AF-A0A510L9I3-F1
#
_entry.id   AF-A0A510L9I3-F1
#
_cell.length_a   1.000
_cell.length_b   1.000
_cell.length_c   1.000
_cell.angle_alpha   90.00
_cell.angle_beta   90.00
_cell.angle_gamma   90.00
#
_symmetry.space_group_name_H-M   'P 1'
#
loop_
_entity.id
_entity.type
_entity.pdbx_description
1 polymer ?
#
loop_
_entity_poly.entity_id
_entity_poly.type
_entity_poly.pdbx_seq_one_letter_code
_entity_poly.pdbx_strand_id
1 'polypeptide(L)'
;MAEISAINNFKKYNSKSGRSSINNVVKEAFRELEKFKNNVNQELTQFNKILVKDLSVLERQYYDTEVDSRSRDVVSVVSQVQTGNFEARNGVDLTYMLSLEKWEQYYKENLEFLNKKFGKNARCVYAVIHFDESTPHLQSMWTFSEENNQKDEYTVSDVNTAKVKSALTSAFLRRNKELGLIAGTDEYKKAFEEFKVQEKPKIIERQLAKLNKNKSDKKFKFESGTSPFTKDFYRTFNEEFVNDFMVKNSSINELKNKVKVFSNEGAEVVVRRTEKVNSSEDLDRTKFAMEKEKKELESKIGSNNYSKNEFMKYTEILSKREIIDRKKKISKEDFLNEFKNYETDFKVRESNKGITDFKRIFNIKKIIRDKLNQRQNNKNFKKNLKKEIKLFDEVFKNVDFEAINKKIEDYSKGEKVEELIKNRENLYFQIKTLETKASNLKSSINFLEKEQNSKNNEIRNLDEQIWEKKMEAEKPYVVSERRKEELINEALNEARKRGDTLMRNIKKDVEKEEAKNNAIKQDILDKRLQMERELQEINNKRRQLNDIYVDLEEKKRRRKAELEKLAQPIIQKEVDNLVREHLKYYEVTDKDILNFKANNKFEYDELFGEAEARAYEKIKGAYIRRKHDAGNKFIKQMTNILHEDSNGKFSLLEIEKTVIAAIENVPDNTYSWWNDFKNNLNIELEKTVKDKNVVRNRSSSQYDRSL
;
A
#
# COMPACT_ATOMS: atom_id res chain seq x y z
N MET A 1 3.85 23.92 21.96
CA MET A 1 4.40 22.63 21.50
C MET A 1 3.23 21.66 21.44
N ALA A 2 3.02 21.00 20.31
CA ALA A 2 1.98 20.00 20.12
C ALA A 2 2.44 18.65 20.65
N GLU A 3 1.54 17.92 21.33
CA GLU A 3 1.83 16.64 21.95
C GLU A 3 1.01 15.53 21.28
N ILE A 4 1.69 14.47 20.84
CA ILE A 4 1.10 13.22 20.37
C ILE A 4 1.24 12.18 21.48
N SER A 5 0.16 11.51 21.84
CA SER A 5 0.17 10.40 22.79
C SER A 5 -0.69 9.27 22.28
N ALA A 6 -0.81 8.20 23.07
CA ALA A 6 -1.79 7.15 22.83
C ALA A 6 -2.68 6.92 24.04
N ILE A 7 -3.84 6.35 23.79
CA ILE A 7 -4.69 5.74 24.81
C ILE A 7 -4.85 4.26 24.46
N ASN A 8 -4.70 3.42 25.48
CA ASN A 8 -4.95 1.98 25.40
C ASN A 8 -5.96 1.63 26.48
N ASN A 9 -7.25 1.55 26.10
CA ASN A 9 -8.32 1.30 27.04
C ASN A 9 -8.58 -0.20 27.16
N PHE A 10 -8.32 -0.76 28.35
CA PHE A 10 -8.49 -2.18 28.65
C PHE A 10 -9.81 -2.43 29.35
N LYS A 11 -10.66 -3.29 28.79
CA LYS A 11 -11.84 -3.82 29.47
C LYS A 11 -11.68 -5.32 29.68
N LYS A 12 -11.97 -5.77 30.90
CA LYS A 12 -11.79 -7.16 31.33
C LYS A 12 -13.12 -7.83 31.54
N TYR A 13 -13.24 -9.07 31.07
CA TYR A 13 -14.44 -9.88 31.15
C TYR A 13 -14.10 -11.25 31.72
N ASN A 14 -15.13 -11.90 32.25
CA ASN A 14 -15.08 -13.31 32.62
C ASN A 14 -15.86 -14.10 31.57
N SER A 15 -15.24 -15.11 30.96
CA SER A 15 -15.87 -15.91 29.90
C SER A 15 -17.04 -16.79 30.38
N LYS A 16 -17.15 -17.07 31.68
CA LYS A 16 -18.29 -17.81 32.26
C LYS A 16 -19.49 -16.91 32.53
N SER A 17 -19.29 -15.81 33.24
CA SER A 17 -20.38 -14.91 33.66
C SER A 17 -20.67 -13.75 32.71
N GLY A 18 -19.74 -13.42 31.80
CA GLY A 18 -19.78 -12.22 30.96
C GLY A 18 -20.06 -12.46 29.48
N ARG A 19 -20.54 -13.64 29.06
CA ARG A 19 -20.70 -14.01 27.64
C ARG A 19 -21.52 -13.01 26.84
N SER A 20 -22.67 -12.56 27.36
CA SER A 20 -23.52 -11.57 26.68
C SER A 20 -22.77 -10.26 26.41
N SER A 21 -22.06 -9.73 27.42
CA SER A 21 -21.27 -8.51 27.25
C SER A 21 -20.13 -8.68 26.25
N ILE A 22 -19.45 -9.82 26.26
CA ILE A 22 -18.37 -10.11 25.31
C ILE A 22 -18.91 -10.18 23.88
N ASN A 23 -20.01 -10.92 23.67
CA ASN A 23 -20.64 -11.03 22.34
C ASN A 23 -21.13 -9.68 21.83
N ASN A 24 -21.66 -8.81 22.69
CA ASN A 24 -22.04 -7.45 22.29
C ASN A 24 -20.83 -6.63 21.81
N VAL A 25 -19.68 -6.78 22.48
CA VAL A 25 -18.43 -6.11 22.06
C VAL A 25 -17.93 -6.65 20.71
N VAL A 26 -18.03 -7.96 20.47
CA VAL A 26 -17.72 -8.58 19.18
C VAL A 26 -18.63 -8.02 18.09
N LYS A 27 -19.96 -8.04 18.31
CA LYS A 27 -20.94 -7.49 17.36
C LYS A 27 -20.72 -6.01 17.09
N GLU A 28 -20.36 -5.22 18.10
CA GLU A 28 -20.05 -3.79 17.91
C GLU A 28 -18.82 -3.60 17.00
N ALA A 29 -17.78 -4.41 17.17
CA ALA A 29 -16.57 -4.34 16.34
C ALA A 29 -16.83 -4.71 14.87
N PHE A 30 -17.74 -5.65 14.61
CA PHE A 30 -18.10 -6.05 13.23
C PHE A 30 -19.31 -5.30 12.67
N ARG A 31 -19.82 -4.29 13.38
CA ARG A 31 -20.99 -3.49 12.99
C ARG A 31 -22.27 -4.32 12.81
N GLU A 32 -22.45 -5.33 13.65
CA GLU A 32 -23.58 -6.27 13.66
C GLU A 32 -24.66 -5.90 14.71
N LEU A 33 -24.53 -4.75 15.38
CA LEU A 33 -25.55 -4.23 16.30
C LEU A 33 -26.57 -3.35 15.57
N GLU A 34 -27.82 -3.34 16.06
CA GLU A 34 -28.86 -2.44 15.56
C GLU A 34 -28.59 -0.97 15.92
N LYS A 35 -27.98 -0.71 17.08
CA LYS A 35 -27.64 0.62 17.58
C LYS A 35 -26.20 0.63 18.09
N PHE A 36 -25.40 1.54 17.57
CA PHE A 36 -24.00 1.73 17.97
C PHE A 36 -23.88 2.78 19.07
N LYS A 37 -22.95 2.60 20.01
CA LYS A 37 -22.69 3.59 21.08
C LYS A 37 -21.89 4.78 20.56
N ASN A 38 -21.10 4.55 19.53
CA ASN A 38 -20.19 5.52 18.97
C ASN A 38 -20.83 6.30 17.81
N ASN A 39 -20.14 7.37 17.41
CA ASN A 39 -20.50 8.22 16.29
C ASN A 39 -20.18 7.53 14.94
N VAL A 40 -20.79 6.37 14.69
CA VAL A 40 -20.52 5.54 13.52
C VAL A 40 -21.21 6.13 12.29
N ASN A 41 -20.44 6.35 11.23
CA ASN A 41 -20.93 6.64 9.89
C ASN A 41 -20.97 5.33 9.09
N GLN A 42 -22.17 4.79 8.86
CA GLN A 42 -22.35 3.50 8.20
C GLN A 42 -21.77 3.47 6.77
N GLU A 43 -21.77 4.60 6.04
CA GLU A 43 -21.21 4.68 4.68
C GLU A 43 -19.70 4.43 4.64
N LEU A 44 -19.01 4.68 5.76
CA LEU A 44 -17.57 4.53 5.88
C LEU A 44 -17.13 3.15 6.40
N THR A 45 -18.07 2.32 6.87
CA THR A 45 -17.78 0.99 7.44
C THR A 45 -16.98 0.09 6.51
N GLN A 46 -17.18 0.24 5.19
CA GLN A 46 -16.42 -0.47 4.15
C GLN A 46 -14.91 -0.17 4.15
N PHE A 47 -14.49 0.93 4.77
CA PHE A 47 -13.07 1.29 4.91
C PHE A 47 -12.43 0.65 6.15
N ASN A 48 -13.22 0.12 7.08
CA ASN A 48 -12.71 -0.62 8.23
C ASN A 48 -11.88 -1.82 7.77
N LYS A 49 -10.82 -2.15 8.51
CA LYS A 49 -9.90 -3.22 8.15
C LYS A 49 -9.90 -4.30 9.22
N ILE A 50 -10.30 -5.51 8.84
CA ILE A 50 -10.20 -6.68 9.69
C ILE A 50 -8.78 -7.23 9.55
N LEU A 51 -8.00 -7.16 10.63
CA LEU A 51 -6.65 -7.72 10.69
C LEU A 51 -6.68 -9.17 11.15
N VAL A 52 -7.57 -9.50 12.10
CA VAL A 52 -7.77 -10.85 12.65
C VAL A 52 -9.25 -11.09 12.87
N LYS A 53 -9.73 -12.28 12.53
CA LYS A 53 -11.06 -12.80 12.90
C LYS A 53 -10.98 -14.31 13.10
N ASP A 54 -10.80 -14.72 14.34
CA ASP A 54 -10.79 -16.12 14.78
C ASP A 54 -11.71 -16.28 16.00
N LEU A 55 -13.01 -16.42 15.72
CA LEU A 55 -14.02 -16.59 16.76
C LEU A 55 -13.94 -17.95 17.46
N SER A 56 -13.28 -18.94 16.85
CA SER A 56 -13.10 -20.29 17.43
C SER A 56 -12.30 -20.25 18.73
N VAL A 57 -11.36 -19.29 18.83
CA VAL A 57 -10.59 -19.02 20.05
C VAL A 57 -11.50 -18.60 21.22
N LEU A 58 -12.55 -17.83 20.93
CA LEU A 58 -13.50 -17.37 21.93
C LEU A 58 -14.47 -18.49 22.32
N GLU A 59 -14.93 -19.29 21.36
CA GLU A 59 -15.75 -20.48 21.63
C GLU A 59 -15.00 -21.48 22.51
N ARG A 60 -13.73 -21.76 22.21
CA ARG A 60 -12.84 -22.57 23.06
C ARG A 60 -12.77 -22.01 24.47
N GLN A 61 -12.63 -20.69 24.61
CA GLN A 61 -12.59 -20.03 25.92
C GLN A 61 -13.91 -20.22 26.70
N TYR A 62 -15.05 -20.23 26.01
CA TYR A 62 -16.35 -20.45 26.64
C TYR A 62 -16.59 -21.88 27.09
N TYR A 63 -16.20 -22.87 26.28
CA TYR A 63 -16.70 -24.24 26.42
C TYR A 63 -15.62 -25.28 26.77
N ASP A 64 -14.38 -25.07 26.33
CA ASP A 64 -13.26 -26.03 26.47
C ASP A 64 -12.10 -25.47 27.32
N THR A 65 -12.36 -24.41 28.09
CA THR A 65 -11.38 -23.83 29.01
C THR A 65 -11.91 -23.83 30.44
N GLU A 66 -11.12 -24.36 31.36
CA GLU A 66 -11.40 -24.24 32.80
C GLU A 66 -11.08 -22.82 33.27
N VAL A 67 -12.09 -22.11 33.79
CA VAL A 67 -11.97 -20.72 34.24
C VAL A 67 -12.67 -20.54 35.60
N ASP A 68 -12.06 -19.83 36.54
CA ASP A 68 -12.73 -19.47 37.80
C ASP A 68 -13.74 -18.32 37.59
N SER A 69 -14.87 -18.31 38.30
CA SER A 69 -15.95 -17.32 38.10
C SER A 69 -15.55 -15.87 38.42
N ARG A 70 -14.45 -15.66 39.15
CA ARG A 70 -13.88 -14.34 39.47
C ARG A 70 -12.73 -13.95 38.54
N SER A 71 -12.36 -14.83 37.61
CA SER A 71 -11.27 -14.60 36.65
C SER A 71 -11.58 -13.49 35.65
N ARG A 72 -10.51 -12.97 35.04
CA ARG A 72 -10.57 -11.95 33.99
C ARG A 72 -9.78 -12.44 32.77
N ASP A 73 -10.31 -13.48 32.14
CA ASP A 73 -9.65 -14.31 31.14
C ASP A 73 -9.89 -13.84 29.70
N VAL A 74 -10.77 -12.85 29.51
CA VAL A 74 -10.99 -12.17 28.22
C VAL A 74 -10.76 -10.68 28.40
N VAL A 75 -10.00 -10.07 27.49
CA VAL A 75 -9.71 -8.63 27.51
C VAL A 75 -9.94 -8.03 26.13
N SER A 76 -10.68 -6.92 26.09
CA SER A 76 -10.73 -6.06 24.91
C SER A 76 -9.86 -4.82 25.12
N VAL A 77 -9.28 -4.36 24.03
CA VAL A 77 -8.35 -3.23 23.98
C VAL A 77 -8.78 -2.30 22.87
N VAL A 78 -8.96 -1.03 23.20
CA VAL A 78 -9.11 0.05 22.21
C VAL A 78 -7.84 0.88 22.24
N SER A 79 -7.04 0.78 21.18
CA SER A 79 -5.79 1.52 20.98
C SER A 79 -6.02 2.68 20.00
N GLN A 80 -5.75 3.90 20.45
CA GLN A 80 -6.01 5.11 19.67
C GLN A 80 -4.89 6.15 19.87
N VAL A 81 -4.49 6.80 18.78
CA VAL A 81 -3.59 7.97 18.82
C VAL A 81 -4.37 9.23 19.23
N GLN A 82 -3.77 10.07 20.06
CA GLN A 82 -4.36 11.31 20.56
C GLN A 82 -3.43 12.50 20.33
N THR A 83 -4.01 13.66 20.01
CA THR A 83 -3.27 14.90 19.74
C THR A 83 -3.73 16.08 20.60
N GLY A 84 -4.53 15.84 21.64
CA GLY A 84 -4.98 16.94 22.53
C GLY A 84 -6.06 17.77 21.87
N ASN A 85 -5.98 19.08 22.05
CA ASN A 85 -6.79 20.07 21.35
C ASN A 85 -6.17 20.49 20.02
N PHE A 86 -5.10 19.86 19.55
CA PHE A 86 -4.48 20.18 18.25
C PHE A 86 -5.49 20.23 17.10
N GLU A 87 -6.34 19.21 16.97
CA GLU A 87 -7.37 19.14 15.92
C GLU A 87 -8.31 20.34 15.99
N ALA A 88 -8.79 20.65 17.21
CA ALA A 88 -9.71 21.74 17.48
C ALA A 88 -9.08 23.13 17.26
N ARG A 89 -7.85 23.32 17.74
CA ARG A 89 -7.07 24.56 17.60
C ARG A 89 -6.78 24.87 16.15
N ASN A 90 -6.56 23.85 15.31
CA ASN A 90 -6.14 24.03 13.92
C ASN A 90 -7.26 23.80 12.90
N GLY A 91 -8.45 23.35 13.34
CA GLY A 91 -9.55 23.04 12.44
C GLY A 91 -9.26 21.86 11.51
N VAL A 92 -8.49 20.88 11.99
CA VAL A 92 -8.00 19.75 11.21
C VAL A 92 -8.40 18.42 11.85
N ASP A 93 -8.71 17.41 11.04
CA ASP A 93 -9.02 16.05 11.47
C ASP A 93 -7.76 15.18 11.36
N LEU A 94 -7.39 14.55 12.47
CA LEU A 94 -6.22 13.68 12.56
C LEU A 94 -6.26 12.53 11.53
N THR A 95 -7.46 12.06 11.19
CA THR A 95 -7.66 10.94 10.27
C THR A 95 -6.94 11.16 8.95
N TYR A 96 -7.04 12.36 8.39
CA TYR A 96 -6.53 12.68 7.05
C TYR A 96 -5.06 13.07 7.04
N MET A 97 -4.40 13.11 8.21
CA MET A 97 -2.97 13.41 8.28
C MET A 97 -2.12 12.24 7.78
N LEU A 98 -2.59 11.01 7.85
CA LEU A 98 -1.92 9.85 7.27
C LEU A 98 -2.80 9.21 6.21
N SER A 99 -2.19 8.54 5.23
CA SER A 99 -2.96 7.71 4.31
C SER A 99 -3.60 6.52 5.04
N LEU A 100 -4.63 5.92 4.43
CA LEU A 100 -5.26 4.71 4.99
C LEU A 100 -4.25 3.58 5.15
N GLU A 101 -3.31 3.43 4.22
CA GLU A 101 -2.24 2.43 4.26
C GLU A 101 -1.28 2.68 5.42
N LYS A 102 -0.95 3.94 5.71
CA LYS A 102 -0.08 4.31 6.84
C LYS A 102 -0.76 4.07 8.19
N TRP A 103 -2.05 4.33 8.29
CA TRP A 103 -2.85 3.95 9.46
C TRP A 103 -2.93 2.43 9.63
N GLU A 104 -3.16 1.70 8.54
CA GLU A 104 -3.20 0.24 8.55
C GLU A 104 -1.85 -0.34 9.00
N GLN A 105 -0.74 0.17 8.47
CA GLN A 105 0.61 -0.21 8.87
C GLN A 105 0.82 0.04 10.38
N TYR A 106 0.51 1.24 10.87
CA TYR A 106 0.64 1.58 12.29
C TYR A 106 -0.13 0.60 13.19
N TYR A 107 -1.38 0.30 12.85
CA TYR A 107 -2.22 -0.57 13.69
C TYR A 107 -1.87 -2.05 13.57
N LYS A 108 -1.27 -2.50 12.45
CA LYS A 108 -0.64 -3.83 12.36
C LYS A 108 0.54 -3.95 13.32
N GLU A 109 1.46 -2.97 13.30
CA GLU A 109 2.61 -2.95 14.20
C GLU A 109 2.19 -2.76 15.68
N ASN A 110 1.12 -2.00 15.94
CA ASN A 110 0.49 -1.92 17.26
C ASN A 110 -0.02 -3.30 17.71
N LEU A 111 -0.69 -4.06 16.83
CA LEU A 111 -1.19 -5.39 17.16
C LEU A 111 -0.05 -6.35 17.51
N GLU A 112 1.07 -6.28 16.79
CA GLU A 112 2.28 -7.04 17.08
C GLU A 112 2.87 -6.68 18.46
N PHE A 113 2.92 -5.39 18.79
CA PHE A 113 3.32 -4.93 20.12
C PHE A 113 2.40 -5.52 21.21
N LEU A 114 1.07 -5.46 21.03
CA LEU A 114 0.12 -6.04 21.97
C LEU A 114 0.33 -7.56 22.13
N ASN A 115 0.50 -8.28 21.01
CA ASN A 115 0.76 -9.72 21.02
C ASN A 115 2.02 -10.05 21.85
N LYS A 116 3.12 -9.32 21.62
CA LYS A 116 4.36 -9.48 22.37
C LYS A 116 4.19 -9.17 23.85
N LYS A 117 3.48 -8.10 24.20
CA LYS A 117 3.24 -7.69 25.59
C LYS A 117 2.26 -8.60 26.32
N PHE A 118 1.30 -9.20 25.63
CA PHE A 118 0.34 -10.12 26.22
C PHE A 118 0.90 -11.52 26.44
N GLY A 119 1.96 -11.87 25.71
CA GLY A 119 2.74 -13.07 25.92
C GLY A 119 2.10 -14.33 25.33
N LYS A 120 2.80 -15.45 25.50
CA LYS A 120 2.53 -16.71 24.77
C LYS A 120 1.14 -17.33 24.99
N ASN A 121 0.48 -17.02 26.11
CA ASN A 121 -0.83 -17.56 26.47
C ASN A 121 -1.98 -16.69 25.96
N ALA A 122 -1.68 -15.54 25.35
CA ALA A 122 -2.68 -14.70 24.72
C ALA A 122 -3.03 -15.22 23.33
N ARG A 123 -4.31 -15.15 22.98
CA ARG A 123 -4.82 -15.48 21.65
C ARG A 123 -5.77 -14.38 21.20
N CYS A 124 -5.46 -13.77 20.06
CA CYS A 124 -6.30 -12.71 19.50
C CYS A 124 -7.56 -13.34 18.89
N VAL A 125 -8.73 -13.00 19.42
CA VAL A 125 -10.03 -13.38 18.87
C VAL A 125 -10.32 -12.56 17.61
N TYR A 126 -10.14 -11.25 17.71
CA TYR A 126 -10.27 -10.36 16.57
C TYR A 126 -9.44 -9.10 16.76
N ALA A 127 -9.15 -8.44 15.65
CA ALA A 127 -8.54 -7.12 15.58
C ALA A 127 -9.11 -6.38 14.37
N VAL A 128 -9.77 -5.25 14.60
CA VAL A 128 -10.41 -4.43 13.56
C VAL A 128 -9.97 -2.98 13.72
N ILE A 129 -9.53 -2.37 12.62
CA ILE A 129 -9.29 -0.94 12.52
C ILE A 129 -10.58 -0.27 12.08
N HIS A 130 -11.07 0.69 12.86
CA HIS A 130 -12.25 1.48 12.55
C HIS A 130 -11.85 2.83 11.97
N PHE A 131 -12.36 3.16 10.78
CA PHE A 131 -12.23 4.46 10.10
C PHE A 131 -13.56 5.21 10.00
N ASP A 132 -14.64 4.55 10.39
CA ASP A 132 -16.03 5.00 10.34
C ASP A 132 -16.49 5.76 11.59
N GLU A 133 -15.56 6.11 12.47
CA GLU A 133 -15.79 6.89 13.67
C GLU A 133 -14.99 8.21 13.64
N SER A 134 -15.04 9.00 14.72
CA SER A 134 -14.40 10.32 14.77
C SER A 134 -12.88 10.29 14.72
N THR A 135 -12.25 9.17 15.08
CA THR A 135 -10.80 9.01 15.06
C THR A 135 -10.46 7.56 14.74
N PRO A 136 -9.49 7.30 13.84
CA PRO A 136 -9.04 5.94 13.56
C PRO A 136 -8.53 5.27 14.83
N HIS A 137 -8.95 4.04 15.08
CA HIS A 137 -8.51 3.27 16.24
C HIS A 137 -8.54 1.77 15.94
N LEU A 138 -7.72 1.02 16.68
CA LEU A 138 -7.72 -0.43 16.68
C LEU A 138 -8.57 -0.92 17.85
N GLN A 139 -9.59 -1.72 17.55
CA GLN A 139 -10.28 -2.52 18.56
C GLN A 139 -9.85 -3.98 18.42
N SER A 140 -9.30 -4.55 19.50
CA SER A 140 -8.91 -5.96 19.55
C SER A 140 -9.47 -6.67 20.77
N MET A 141 -9.65 -7.98 20.67
CA MET A 141 -10.08 -8.84 21.77
C MET A 141 -9.16 -10.04 21.88
N TRP A 142 -8.83 -10.39 23.12
CA TRP A 142 -7.85 -11.40 23.46
C TRP A 142 -8.43 -12.33 24.52
N THR A 143 -8.20 -13.62 24.36
CA THR A 143 -8.40 -14.62 25.41
C THR A 143 -7.05 -15.04 25.97
N PHE A 144 -7.06 -15.49 27.22
CA PHE A 144 -5.90 -15.99 27.92
C PHE A 144 -6.18 -17.42 28.37
N SER A 145 -5.40 -18.35 27.87
CA SER A 145 -5.48 -19.76 28.25
C SER A 145 -4.17 -20.47 27.91
N GLU A 146 -3.90 -21.53 28.65
CA GLU A 146 -2.83 -22.48 28.36
C GLU A 146 -3.40 -23.89 28.24
N GLU A 147 -2.65 -24.78 27.59
CA GLU A 147 -3.00 -26.19 27.53
C GLU A 147 -3.04 -26.78 28.94
N ASN A 148 -4.09 -27.54 29.21
CA ASN A 148 -4.25 -28.26 30.45
C ASN A 148 -3.61 -29.63 30.28
N ASN A 149 -2.40 -29.81 30.82
CA ASN A 149 -1.71 -31.10 30.85
C ASN A 149 -2.42 -32.03 31.84
N GLN A 150 -3.47 -32.68 31.37
CA GLN A 150 -4.25 -33.64 32.14
C GLN A 150 -3.36 -34.81 32.55
N LYS A 151 -3.37 -35.14 33.85
CA LYS A 151 -2.61 -36.23 34.44
C LYS A 151 -3.49 -37.06 35.37
N ASP A 152 -3.23 -38.36 35.42
CA ASP A 152 -3.88 -39.27 36.38
C ASP A 152 -3.51 -38.93 37.82
N GLU A 153 -2.29 -38.48 38.05
CA GLU A 153 -1.83 -37.98 39.34
C GLU A 153 -0.93 -36.76 39.14
N TYR A 154 -1.27 -35.66 39.80
CA TYR A 154 -0.44 -34.46 39.85
C TYR A 154 0.59 -34.59 40.96
N THR A 155 1.76 -34.01 40.74
CA THR A 155 2.90 -33.98 41.64
C THR A 155 3.22 -32.55 42.10
N VAL A 156 4.14 -32.39 43.05
CA VAL A 156 4.56 -31.06 43.55
C VAL A 156 5.05 -30.15 42.41
N SER A 157 5.71 -30.68 41.38
CA SER A 157 6.19 -29.89 40.24
C SER A 157 5.06 -29.31 39.38
N ASP A 158 3.85 -29.87 39.46
CA ASP A 158 2.67 -29.39 38.74
C ASP A 158 1.97 -28.23 39.47
N VAL A 159 2.35 -27.95 40.72
CA VAL A 159 1.74 -26.88 41.51
C VAL A 159 2.18 -25.52 40.97
N ASN A 160 1.19 -24.72 40.56
CA ASN A 160 1.40 -23.37 40.06
C ASN A 160 2.10 -22.47 41.10
N THR A 161 3.35 -22.10 40.81
CA THR A 161 4.21 -21.31 41.69
C THR A 161 3.69 -19.89 41.93
N ALA A 162 3.03 -19.27 40.95
CA ALA A 162 2.41 -17.95 41.10
C ALA A 162 1.23 -17.99 42.08
N LYS A 163 0.44 -19.08 42.03
CA LYS A 163 -0.65 -19.34 42.98
C LYS A 163 -0.12 -19.55 44.40
N VAL A 164 1.00 -20.28 44.56
CA VAL A 164 1.69 -20.46 45.84
C VAL A 164 2.20 -19.12 46.38
N LYS A 165 2.87 -18.31 45.56
CA LYS A 165 3.35 -16.98 45.94
C LYS A 165 2.20 -16.07 46.39
N SER A 166 1.09 -16.03 45.66
CA SER A 166 -0.10 -15.24 46.01
C SER A 166 -0.73 -15.70 47.32
N ALA A 167 -0.83 -17.01 47.54
CA ALA A 167 -1.34 -17.59 48.77
C ALA A 167 -0.43 -17.25 49.98
N LEU A 168 0.89 -17.31 49.80
CA LEU A 168 1.88 -16.93 50.82
C LEU A 168 1.75 -15.46 51.21
N THR A 169 1.72 -14.55 50.24
CA THR A 169 1.54 -13.11 50.50
C THR A 169 0.23 -12.85 51.23
N SER A 170 -0.87 -13.46 50.78
CA SER A 170 -2.19 -13.30 51.41
C SER A 170 -2.23 -13.85 52.83
N ALA A 171 -1.56 -14.98 53.10
CA ALA A 171 -1.48 -15.57 54.43
C ALA A 171 -0.62 -14.72 55.36
N PHE A 172 0.52 -14.22 54.87
CA PHE A 172 1.36 -13.32 55.64
C PHE A 172 0.66 -12.00 55.95
N LEU A 173 -0.08 -11.42 55.00
CA LEU A 173 -0.86 -10.19 55.26
C LEU A 173 -1.89 -10.37 56.37
N ARG A 174 -2.47 -11.56 56.54
CA ARG A 174 -3.36 -11.86 57.67
C ARG A 174 -2.58 -11.93 58.98
N ARG A 175 -1.47 -12.67 58.99
CA ARG A 175 -0.58 -12.77 60.17
C ARG A 175 0.01 -11.42 60.57
N ASN A 176 0.34 -10.57 59.60
CA ASN A 176 0.91 -9.25 59.86
C ASN A 176 -0.07 -8.29 60.54
N LYS A 177 -1.39 -8.57 60.51
CA LYS A 177 -2.37 -7.82 61.32
C LYS A 177 -2.15 -8.04 62.82
N GLU A 178 -1.62 -9.20 63.20
CA GLU A 178 -1.28 -9.53 64.59
C GLU A 178 0.12 -9.01 64.95
N LEU A 179 1.06 -9.06 63.99
CA LEU A 179 2.45 -8.63 64.22
C LEU A 179 2.66 -7.11 64.17
N GLY A 180 1.77 -6.35 63.53
CA GLY A 180 1.84 -4.89 63.49
C GLY A 180 3.03 -4.31 62.70
N LEU A 181 3.76 -5.12 61.92
CA LEU A 181 4.97 -4.66 61.22
C LEU A 181 4.63 -3.74 60.05
N ILE A 182 5.42 -2.68 59.88
CA ILE A 182 5.26 -1.72 58.78
C ILE A 182 5.81 -2.33 57.48
N ALA A 183 4.98 -2.38 56.45
CA ALA A 183 5.35 -2.95 55.15
C ALA A 183 6.56 -2.24 54.54
N GLY A 184 7.55 -3.02 54.07
CA GLY A 184 8.75 -2.50 53.40
C GLY A 184 9.96 -2.27 54.32
N THR A 185 9.79 -2.33 55.65
CA THR A 185 10.89 -2.34 56.61
C THR A 185 11.70 -3.64 56.52
N ASP A 186 12.94 -3.63 57.00
CA ASP A 186 13.78 -4.82 56.99
C ASP A 186 13.25 -5.89 57.96
N GLU A 187 12.62 -5.48 59.06
CA GLU A 187 11.89 -6.35 59.99
C GLU A 187 10.72 -7.07 59.29
N TYR A 188 9.91 -6.34 58.53
CA TYR A 188 8.83 -6.92 57.73
C TYR A 188 9.36 -7.91 56.68
N LYS A 189 10.43 -7.55 55.97
CA LYS A 189 11.05 -8.43 54.97
C LYS A 189 11.56 -9.72 55.62
N LYS A 190 12.29 -9.61 56.75
CA LYS A 190 12.83 -10.75 57.48
C LYS A 190 11.71 -11.67 57.99
N ALA A 191 10.68 -11.11 58.62
CA ALA A 191 9.52 -11.87 59.08
C ALA A 191 8.78 -12.56 57.91
N PHE A 192 8.71 -11.92 56.74
CA PHE A 192 8.11 -12.54 55.56
C PHE A 192 8.96 -13.69 55.00
N GLU A 193 10.29 -13.55 54.98
CA GLU A 193 11.19 -14.65 54.56
C GLU A 193 11.07 -15.87 55.49
N GLU A 194 11.11 -15.66 56.81
CA GLU A 194 10.92 -16.73 57.80
C GLU A 194 9.55 -17.41 57.65
N PHE A 195 8.48 -16.61 57.48
CA PHE A 195 7.14 -17.13 57.22
C PHE A 195 7.08 -17.97 55.93
N LYS A 196 7.77 -17.54 54.86
CA LYS A 196 7.81 -18.30 53.61
C LYS A 196 8.47 -19.66 53.78
N VAL A 197 9.56 -19.77 54.54
CA VAL A 197 10.22 -21.06 54.81
C VAL A 197 9.27 -22.02 55.53
N GLN A 198 8.52 -21.52 56.52
CA GLN A 198 7.62 -22.35 57.32
C GLN A 198 6.33 -22.77 56.60
N GLU A 199 5.69 -21.85 55.86
CA GLU A 199 4.33 -22.05 55.34
C GLU A 199 4.28 -22.49 53.87
N LYS A 200 5.36 -22.32 53.10
CA LYS A 200 5.39 -22.71 51.68
C LYS A 200 5.10 -24.21 51.47
N PRO A 201 5.69 -25.17 52.22
CA PRO A 201 5.38 -26.59 52.04
C PRO A 201 3.90 -26.91 52.27
N LYS A 202 3.31 -26.39 53.36
CA LYS A 202 1.89 -26.59 53.69
C LYS A 202 0.96 -26.04 52.62
N ILE A 203 1.31 -24.89 52.02
CA ILE A 203 0.54 -24.31 50.93
C ILE A 203 0.65 -25.17 49.67
N ILE A 204 1.84 -25.68 49.35
CA ILE A 204 2.06 -26.59 48.21
C ILE A 204 1.21 -27.85 48.37
N GLU A 205 1.25 -28.52 49.54
CA GLU A 205 0.45 -29.71 49.82
C GLU A 205 -1.05 -29.46 49.65
N ARG A 206 -1.56 -28.33 50.18
CA ARG A 206 -2.98 -27.96 50.03
C ARG A 206 -3.36 -27.68 48.58
N GLN A 207 -2.47 -27.11 47.77
CA GLN A 207 -2.74 -26.89 46.33
C GLN A 207 -2.70 -28.22 45.57
N LEU A 208 -1.75 -29.10 45.89
CA LEU A 208 -1.62 -30.43 45.29
C LEU A 208 -2.88 -31.28 45.55
N ALA A 209 -3.35 -31.32 46.80
CA ALA A 209 -4.57 -32.02 47.17
C ALA A 209 -5.81 -31.49 46.41
N LYS A 210 -5.87 -30.18 46.14
CA LYS A 210 -6.95 -29.59 45.33
C LYS A 210 -6.87 -29.99 43.86
N LEU A 211 -5.66 -30.02 43.28
CA LEU A 211 -5.44 -30.45 41.89
C LEU A 211 -5.88 -31.91 41.70
N ASN A 212 -5.49 -32.80 42.62
CA ASN A 212 -5.86 -34.22 42.53
C ASN A 212 -7.35 -34.48 42.83
N LYS A 213 -8.00 -33.64 43.64
CA LYS A 213 -9.44 -33.75 43.95
C LYS A 213 -10.35 -33.23 42.83
N ASN A 214 -9.98 -32.12 42.21
CA ASN A 214 -10.81 -31.42 41.23
C ASN A 214 -10.21 -31.56 39.83
N LYS A 215 -10.28 -32.75 39.25
CA LYS A 215 -9.82 -33.00 37.88
C LYS A 215 -10.80 -32.41 36.88
N SER A 216 -10.30 -31.65 35.91
CA SER A 216 -11.09 -31.06 34.83
C SER A 216 -10.92 -31.85 33.54
N ASP A 217 -12.03 -32.05 32.84
CA ASP A 217 -12.11 -32.66 31.51
C ASP A 217 -11.73 -31.70 30.38
N LYS A 218 -11.58 -30.40 30.69
CA LYS A 218 -11.27 -29.33 29.74
C LYS A 218 -9.83 -29.40 29.26
N LYS A 219 -9.63 -29.21 27.94
CA LYS A 219 -8.30 -29.24 27.32
C LYS A 219 -7.46 -28.02 27.61
N PHE A 220 -8.09 -26.91 28.00
CA PHE A 220 -7.41 -25.66 28.32
C PHE A 220 -7.78 -25.19 29.72
N LYS A 221 -6.94 -24.31 30.28
CA LYS A 221 -7.22 -23.67 31.56
C LYS A 221 -6.75 -22.22 31.60
N PHE A 222 -7.39 -21.43 32.45
CA PHE A 222 -6.95 -20.11 32.85
C PHE A 222 -6.63 -20.08 34.34
N GLU A 223 -5.35 -19.98 34.67
CA GLU A 223 -4.87 -19.92 36.05
C GLU A 223 -4.09 -18.63 36.35
N SER A 224 -3.77 -18.40 37.64
CA SER A 224 -2.89 -17.31 38.06
C SER A 224 -1.54 -17.39 37.33
N GLY A 225 -1.13 -16.29 36.69
CA GLY A 225 0.09 -16.24 35.87
C GLY A 225 -0.15 -16.43 34.36
N THR A 226 -1.34 -16.88 33.95
CA THR A 226 -1.69 -17.06 32.52
C THR A 226 -1.84 -15.72 31.78
N SER A 227 -2.20 -14.66 32.50
CA SER A 227 -2.34 -13.31 31.96
C SER A 227 -1.30 -12.36 32.56
N PRO A 228 -0.74 -11.43 31.78
CA PRO A 228 0.25 -10.47 32.28
C PRO A 228 -0.37 -9.27 33.00
N PHE A 229 -1.70 -9.15 33.10
CA PHE A 229 -2.42 -7.97 33.61
C PHE A 229 -2.32 -7.77 35.13
N THR A 230 -1.10 -7.60 35.62
CA THR A 230 -0.75 -7.25 37.00
C THR A 230 -0.81 -5.73 37.23
N LYS A 231 -0.67 -5.28 38.48
CA LYS A 231 -0.54 -3.84 38.79
C LYS A 231 0.68 -3.21 38.08
N ASP A 232 1.79 -3.94 38.04
CA ASP A 232 3.02 -3.49 37.40
C ASP A 232 2.88 -3.36 35.88
N PHE A 233 2.13 -4.28 35.25
CA PHE A 233 1.77 -4.17 33.83
C PHE A 233 1.10 -2.83 33.55
N TYR A 234 0.04 -2.46 34.28
CA TYR A 234 -0.65 -1.19 34.02
C TYR A 234 0.20 0.04 34.31
N ARG A 235 1.11 -0.04 35.30
CA ARG A 235 2.01 1.05 35.64
C ARG A 235 2.98 1.37 34.50
N THR A 236 3.50 0.33 33.85
CA THR A 236 4.60 0.43 32.87
C THR A 236 4.11 0.40 31.41
N PHE A 237 2.95 -0.21 31.13
CA PHE A 237 2.48 -0.47 29.78
C PHE A 237 2.49 0.77 28.88
N ASN A 238 1.95 1.90 29.37
CA ASN A 238 1.86 3.11 28.54
C ASN A 238 3.23 3.77 28.30
N GLU A 239 4.14 3.69 29.27
CA GLU A 239 5.53 4.16 29.11
C GLU A 239 6.26 3.31 28.05
N GLU A 240 6.17 1.99 28.16
CA GLU A 240 6.75 1.06 27.18
C GLU A 240 6.11 1.22 25.79
N PHE A 241 4.78 1.36 25.72
CA PHE A 241 4.06 1.56 24.47
C PHE A 241 4.54 2.81 23.73
N VAL A 242 4.73 3.91 24.45
CA VAL A 242 5.17 5.15 23.84
C VAL A 242 6.66 5.11 23.51
N ASN A 243 7.51 4.77 24.48
CA ASN A 243 8.96 4.87 24.34
C ASN A 243 9.55 3.77 23.44
N ASP A 244 9.06 2.55 23.56
CA ASP A 244 9.63 1.40 22.83
C ASP A 244 9.00 1.22 21.45
N PHE A 245 7.74 1.66 21.28
CA PHE A 245 6.99 1.48 20.04
C PHE A 245 6.69 2.81 19.32
N MET A 246 5.89 3.71 19.89
CA MET A 246 5.42 4.89 19.14
C MET A 246 6.55 5.82 18.67
N VAL A 247 7.53 6.11 19.53
CA VAL A 247 8.66 7.02 19.21
C VAL A 247 9.48 6.51 18.02
N LYS A 248 9.56 5.19 17.84
CA LYS A 248 10.35 4.55 16.77
C LYS A 248 9.51 4.25 15.52
N ASN A 249 8.19 4.43 15.59
CA ASN A 249 7.28 4.06 14.52
C ASN A 249 7.33 5.05 13.34
N SER A 250 7.49 4.55 12.11
CA SER A 250 7.61 5.41 10.92
C SER A 250 6.36 6.23 10.64
N SER A 251 5.16 5.64 10.82
CA SER A 251 3.89 6.35 10.60
C SER A 251 3.66 7.43 11.65
N ILE A 252 4.07 7.19 12.90
CA ILE A 252 4.01 8.22 13.95
C ILE A 252 5.02 9.35 13.70
N ASN A 253 6.21 9.05 13.17
CA ASN A 253 7.18 10.08 12.80
C ASN A 253 6.69 10.95 11.63
N GLU A 254 6.03 10.36 10.64
CA GLU A 254 5.36 11.11 9.57
C GLU A 254 4.23 11.99 10.14
N LEU A 255 3.40 11.42 11.02
CA LEU A 255 2.33 12.16 11.70
C LEU A 255 2.89 13.33 12.53
N LYS A 256 3.99 13.12 13.25
CA LYS A 256 4.69 14.16 14.02
C LYS A 256 5.14 15.31 13.13
N ASN A 257 5.67 15.02 11.93
CA ASN A 257 6.04 16.06 10.98
C ASN A 257 4.82 16.85 10.50
N LYS A 258 3.73 16.15 10.16
CA LYS A 258 2.49 16.80 9.74
C LYS A 258 1.89 17.66 10.85
N VAL A 259 1.82 17.15 12.08
CA VAL A 259 1.37 17.91 13.26
C VAL A 259 2.21 19.18 13.46
N LYS A 260 3.54 19.11 13.29
CA LYS A 260 4.43 20.28 13.36
C LYS A 260 4.06 21.36 12.32
N VAL A 261 3.83 20.96 11.06
CA VAL A 261 3.47 21.89 9.98
C VAL A 261 2.08 22.49 10.18
N PHE A 262 1.09 21.67 10.51
CA PHE A 262 -0.29 22.10 10.73
C PHE A 262 -0.49 22.91 12.02
N SER A 263 0.40 22.80 13.00
CA SER A 263 0.37 23.63 14.22
C SER A 263 1.24 24.88 14.14
N ASN A 264 2.20 24.94 13.21
CA ASN A 264 3.30 25.91 13.19
C ASN A 264 4.10 25.93 14.52
N GLU A 265 4.12 24.81 15.25
CA GLU A 265 4.80 24.65 16.54
C GLU A 265 5.64 23.37 16.53
N GLY A 266 6.60 23.25 17.45
CA GLY A 266 7.28 21.97 17.69
C GLY A 266 6.25 20.88 18.06
N ALA A 267 6.50 19.65 17.64
CA ALA A 267 5.67 18.49 17.98
C ALA A 267 6.51 17.40 18.64
N GLU A 268 5.96 16.74 19.66
CA GLU A 268 6.62 15.64 20.38
C GLU A 268 5.67 14.48 20.67
N VAL A 269 6.24 13.29 20.86
CA VAL A 269 5.51 12.09 21.26
C VAL A 269 5.75 11.88 22.75
N VAL A 270 4.70 11.89 23.57
CA VAL A 270 4.78 11.90 25.02
C VAL A 270 3.96 10.78 25.66
N VAL A 271 4.46 10.26 26.78
CA VAL A 271 3.74 9.26 27.58
C VAL A 271 2.45 9.85 28.15
N ARG A 272 2.52 11.08 28.65
CA ARG A 272 1.40 11.81 29.23
C ARG A 272 1.42 13.23 28.71
N ARG A 273 0.28 13.69 28.23
CA ARG A 273 0.09 15.09 27.80
C ARG A 273 0.04 16.03 29.00
N THR A 274 0.49 17.26 28.79
CA THR A 274 0.39 18.36 29.74
C THR A 274 -1.07 18.72 29.98
N GLU A 275 -1.86 18.86 28.90
CA GLU A 275 -3.31 19.03 28.98
C GLU A 275 -4.00 17.66 29.06
N LYS A 276 -4.52 17.33 30.25
CA LYS A 276 -5.35 16.15 30.45
C LYS A 276 -6.75 16.41 29.88
N VAL A 277 -6.90 16.25 28.58
CA VAL A 277 -8.22 16.41 27.94
C VAL A 277 -9.17 15.27 28.33
N ASN A 278 -8.66 14.11 28.78
CA ASN A 278 -9.49 12.99 29.26
C ASN A 278 -8.75 12.12 30.29
N SER A 279 -9.38 11.86 31.44
CA SER A 279 -8.96 10.86 32.42
C SER A 279 -9.70 9.54 32.17
N SER A 280 -9.34 8.77 31.14
CA SER A 280 -9.76 7.36 30.93
C SER A 280 -11.25 6.98 31.11
N GLU A 281 -12.17 7.93 31.19
CA GLU A 281 -13.57 7.72 31.59
C GLU A 281 -14.49 7.61 30.38
N ASP A 282 -15.66 7.00 30.63
CA ASP A 282 -16.73 6.74 29.70
C ASP A 282 -16.98 7.87 28.68
N LEU A 283 -17.20 7.50 27.40
CA LEU A 283 -17.42 8.45 26.31
C LEU A 283 -18.61 9.37 26.61
N ASP A 284 -19.63 8.86 27.28
CA ASP A 284 -20.81 9.65 27.64
C ASP A 284 -20.51 10.67 28.74
N ARG A 285 -19.64 10.35 29.69
CA ARG A 285 -19.14 11.34 30.68
C ARG A 285 -18.31 12.43 30.00
N THR A 286 -17.48 12.05 29.04
CA THR A 286 -16.67 12.99 28.25
C THR A 286 -17.56 13.93 27.43
N LYS A 287 -18.58 13.41 26.76
CA LYS A 287 -19.60 14.21 26.04
C LYS A 287 -20.33 15.17 26.99
N PHE A 288 -20.75 14.67 28.15
CA PHE A 288 -21.45 15.48 29.15
C PHE A 288 -20.55 16.61 29.70
N ALA A 289 -19.29 16.31 30.02
CA ALA A 289 -18.32 17.30 30.50
C ALA A 289 -18.09 18.41 29.46
N MET A 290 -17.87 18.06 28.19
CA MET A 290 -17.72 19.04 27.10
C MET A 290 -18.99 19.87 26.87
N GLU A 291 -20.19 19.29 27.00
CA GLU A 291 -21.45 20.05 26.90
C GLU A 291 -21.65 21.00 28.07
N LYS A 292 -21.33 20.57 29.29
CA LYS A 292 -21.38 21.41 30.49
C LYS A 292 -20.44 22.60 30.37
N GLU A 293 -19.18 22.36 30.00
CA GLU A 293 -18.18 23.40 29.82
C GLU A 293 -18.57 24.40 28.73
N LYS A 294 -19.07 23.90 27.58
CA LYS A 294 -19.59 24.76 26.52
C LYS A 294 -20.69 25.69 27.04
N LYS A 295 -21.68 25.17 27.78
CA LYS A 295 -22.79 25.97 28.30
C LYS A 295 -22.32 27.03 29.31
N GLU A 296 -21.34 26.69 30.14
CA GLU A 296 -20.72 27.66 31.05
C GLU A 296 -20.06 28.82 30.29
N LEU A 297 -19.28 28.50 29.26
CA LEU A 297 -18.66 29.49 28.39
C LEU A 297 -19.69 30.33 27.63
N GLU A 298 -20.77 29.74 27.13
CA GLU A 298 -21.88 30.49 26.49
C GLU A 298 -22.54 31.47 27.47
N SER A 299 -22.68 31.09 28.74
CA SER A 299 -23.19 31.97 29.78
C SER A 299 -22.24 33.14 30.08
N LYS A 300 -20.93 32.87 30.23
CA LYS A 300 -19.89 33.88 30.43
C LYS A 300 -19.78 34.87 29.26
N ILE A 301 -19.85 34.36 28.03
CA ILE A 301 -19.92 35.19 26.82
C ILE A 301 -21.21 36.02 26.82
N GLY A 302 -22.34 35.44 27.22
CA GLY A 302 -23.61 36.14 27.36
C GLY A 302 -23.57 37.29 28.36
N SER A 303 -22.88 37.12 29.49
CA SER A 303 -22.69 38.15 30.51
C SER A 303 -21.53 39.12 30.23
N ASN A 304 -20.80 38.93 29.12
CA ASN A 304 -19.60 39.71 28.78
C ASN A 304 -18.50 39.63 29.86
N ASN A 305 -18.45 38.51 30.61
CA ASN A 305 -17.48 38.24 31.66
C ASN A 305 -16.65 37.01 31.30
N TYR A 306 -15.87 37.12 30.23
CA TYR A 306 -15.00 36.06 29.73
C TYR A 306 -13.63 36.63 29.38
N SER A 307 -12.60 35.82 29.62
CA SER A 307 -11.24 36.09 29.16
C SER A 307 -11.04 35.66 27.70
N LYS A 308 -9.97 36.15 27.08
CA LYS A 308 -9.53 35.68 25.75
C LYS A 308 -9.33 34.17 25.72
N ASN A 309 -8.73 33.58 26.77
CA ASN A 309 -8.49 32.14 26.83
C ASN A 309 -9.80 31.34 26.90
N GLU A 310 -10.79 31.82 27.67
CA GLU A 310 -12.12 31.21 27.72
C GLU A 310 -12.85 31.30 26.38
N PHE A 311 -12.71 32.42 25.67
CA PHE A 311 -13.24 32.55 24.31
C PHE A 311 -12.58 31.60 23.32
N MET A 312 -11.24 31.49 23.36
CA MET A 312 -10.50 30.54 22.51
C MET A 312 -10.92 29.10 22.82
N LYS A 313 -11.04 28.74 24.09
CA LYS A 313 -11.54 27.42 24.50
C LYS A 313 -12.95 27.14 23.99
N TYR A 314 -13.82 28.16 24.00
CA TYR A 314 -15.16 28.04 23.40
C TYR A 314 -15.09 27.73 21.91
N THR A 315 -14.23 28.42 21.15
CA THR A 315 -14.04 28.17 19.72
C THR A 315 -13.44 26.79 19.42
N GLU A 316 -12.51 26.30 20.26
CA GLU A 316 -11.95 24.95 20.16
C GLU A 316 -13.05 23.88 20.34
N ILE A 317 -13.92 24.04 21.35
CA ILE A 317 -15.04 23.11 21.57
C ILE A 317 -15.98 23.08 20.37
N LEU A 318 -16.28 24.24 19.77
CA LEU A 318 -17.11 24.31 18.56
C LEU A 318 -16.42 23.64 17.37
N SER A 319 -15.13 23.90 17.16
CA SER A 319 -14.36 23.28 16.08
C SER A 319 -14.32 21.76 16.19
N LYS A 320 -14.09 21.22 17.39
CA LYS A 320 -14.07 19.76 17.59
C LYS A 320 -15.42 19.11 17.26
N ARG A 321 -16.53 19.80 17.55
CA ARG A 321 -17.87 19.32 17.18
C ARG A 321 -18.10 19.36 15.69
N GLU A 322 -17.70 20.44 15.01
CA GLU A 322 -17.80 20.54 13.56
C GLU A 322 -17.03 19.40 12.86
N ILE A 323 -15.80 19.10 13.31
CA ILE A 323 -15.00 17.97 12.81
C ILE A 323 -15.76 16.65 12.96
N ILE A 324 -16.29 16.37 14.15
CA ILE A 324 -17.06 15.14 14.44
C ILE A 324 -18.33 15.07 13.58
N ASP A 325 -19.08 16.17 13.47
CA ASP A 325 -20.34 16.22 12.73
C ASP A 325 -20.12 16.11 11.22
N ARG A 326 -19.02 16.67 10.69
CA ARG A 326 -18.59 16.49 9.31
C ARG A 326 -18.27 15.03 9.05
N LYS A 327 -17.51 14.37 9.94
CA LYS A 327 -17.17 12.94 9.81
C LYS A 327 -18.39 12.02 9.81
N LYS A 328 -19.41 12.35 10.61
CA LYS A 328 -20.68 11.59 10.66
C LYS A 328 -21.51 11.64 9.38
N LYS A 329 -21.35 12.71 8.59
CA LYS A 329 -22.20 13.01 7.43
C LYS A 329 -21.46 12.96 6.09
N ILE A 330 -20.13 12.79 6.12
CA ILE A 330 -19.31 12.79 4.92
C ILE A 330 -19.64 11.56 4.07
N SER A 331 -19.72 11.78 2.75
CA SER A 331 -19.90 10.70 1.79
C SER A 331 -18.63 9.86 1.65
N LYS A 332 -18.76 8.66 1.07
CA LYS A 332 -17.62 7.81 0.71
C LYS A 332 -16.59 8.53 -0.17
N GLU A 333 -17.06 9.26 -1.17
CA GLU A 333 -16.18 9.92 -2.15
C GLU A 333 -15.46 11.11 -1.54
N ASP A 334 -16.18 11.94 -0.78
CA ASP A 334 -15.58 13.08 -0.08
C ASP A 334 -14.58 12.62 0.98
N PHE A 335 -14.86 11.51 1.67
CA PHE A 335 -13.93 10.93 2.64
C PHE A 335 -12.57 10.60 2.00
N LEU A 336 -12.56 10.00 0.80
CA LEU A 336 -11.31 9.71 0.08
C LEU A 336 -10.66 10.98 -0.48
N ASN A 337 -11.45 11.96 -0.92
CA ASN A 337 -10.94 13.22 -1.43
C ASN A 337 -10.28 14.07 -0.33
N GLU A 338 -10.76 14.00 0.92
CA GLU A 338 -10.15 14.71 2.05
C GLU A 338 -8.70 14.32 2.28
N PHE A 339 -8.31 13.04 2.13
CA PHE A 339 -6.89 12.65 2.22
C PHE A 339 -6.01 13.39 1.20
N LYS A 340 -6.49 13.52 -0.05
CA LYS A 340 -5.77 14.27 -1.10
C LYS A 340 -5.72 15.76 -0.79
N ASN A 341 -6.83 16.32 -0.29
CA ASN A 341 -6.90 17.72 0.08
C ASN A 341 -5.95 18.04 1.24
N TYR A 342 -5.86 17.17 2.24
CA TYR A 342 -4.93 17.32 3.37
C TYR A 342 -3.47 17.20 2.94
N GLU A 343 -3.15 16.28 2.04
CA GLU A 343 -1.80 16.16 1.50
C GLU A 343 -1.38 17.42 0.72
N THR A 344 -2.31 17.99 -0.05
CA THR A 344 -2.05 19.27 -0.75
C THR A 344 -1.90 20.42 0.26
N ASP A 345 -2.79 20.50 1.25
CA ASP A 345 -2.73 21.54 2.30
C ASP A 345 -1.43 21.45 3.11
N PHE A 346 -0.95 20.23 3.37
CA PHE A 346 0.33 20.00 4.02
C PHE A 346 1.50 20.60 3.24
N LYS A 347 1.64 20.31 1.94
CA LYS A 347 2.71 20.84 1.08
C LYS A 347 2.70 22.37 1.04
N VAL A 348 1.51 22.94 0.93
CA VAL A 348 1.32 24.40 0.89
C VAL A 348 1.76 25.04 2.21
N ARG A 349 1.37 24.48 3.36
CA ARG A 349 1.79 24.98 4.68
C ARG A 349 3.27 24.74 4.96
N GLU A 350 3.83 23.66 4.44
CA GLU A 350 5.26 23.35 4.55
C GLU A 350 6.08 24.40 3.79
N SER A 351 5.64 24.80 2.60
CA SER A 351 6.28 25.84 1.79
C SER A 351 6.15 27.24 2.40
N ASN A 352 5.04 27.53 3.10
CA ASN A 352 4.81 28.82 3.74
C ASN A 352 4.09 28.66 5.08
N LYS A 353 4.88 28.76 6.16
CA LYS A 353 4.41 28.63 7.55
C LYS A 353 3.32 29.64 7.92
N GLY A 354 3.30 30.82 7.31
CA GLY A 354 2.29 31.86 7.56
C GLY A 354 0.87 31.44 7.15
N ILE A 355 0.74 30.46 6.24
CA ILE A 355 -0.56 29.90 5.83
C ILE A 355 -1.24 29.18 7.00
N THR A 356 -0.46 28.56 7.90
CA THR A 356 -1.04 27.87 9.05
C THR A 356 -1.73 28.83 10.01
N ASP A 357 -1.07 29.94 10.34
CA ASP A 357 -1.64 30.96 11.23
C ASP A 357 -2.85 31.64 10.58
N PHE A 358 -2.77 31.93 9.28
CA PHE A 358 -3.90 32.45 8.50
C PHE A 358 -5.12 31.52 8.56
N LYS A 359 -4.94 30.22 8.26
CA LYS A 359 -6.05 29.25 8.25
C LYS A 359 -6.64 29.04 9.64
N ARG A 360 -5.82 29.07 10.69
CA ARG A 360 -6.29 29.03 12.10
C ARG A 360 -7.22 30.22 12.39
N ILE A 361 -6.76 31.43 12.07
CA ILE A 361 -7.50 32.69 12.26
C ILE A 361 -8.81 32.70 11.44
N PHE A 362 -8.75 32.29 10.18
CA PHE A 362 -9.90 32.18 9.29
C PHE A 362 -10.96 31.19 9.82
N ASN A 363 -10.52 30.02 10.30
CA ASN A 363 -11.40 29.01 10.86
C ASN A 363 -12.17 29.51 12.09
N ILE A 364 -11.51 30.24 12.99
CA ILE A 364 -12.16 30.86 14.16
C ILE A 364 -13.27 31.81 13.72
N LYS A 365 -12.99 32.68 12.74
CA LYS A 365 -13.98 33.61 12.18
C LYS A 365 -15.18 32.88 11.60
N LYS A 366 -14.93 31.82 10.83
CA LYS A 366 -15.96 30.98 10.21
C LYS A 366 -16.88 30.34 11.25
N ILE A 367 -16.30 29.66 12.24
CA ILE A 367 -17.04 29.00 13.32
C ILE A 367 -17.96 29.97 14.08
N ILE A 368 -17.48 31.19 14.37
CA ILE A 368 -18.29 32.20 15.06
C ILE A 368 -19.43 32.69 14.16
N ARG A 369 -19.19 32.92 12.86
CA ARG A 369 -20.24 33.27 11.90
C ARG A 369 -21.29 32.18 11.79
N ASP A 370 -20.88 30.92 11.69
CA ASP A 370 -21.80 29.78 11.61
C ASP A 370 -22.66 29.68 12.87
N LYS A 371 -22.05 29.89 14.05
CA LYS A 371 -22.79 29.97 15.31
C LYS A 371 -23.77 31.14 15.35
N LEU A 372 -23.43 32.30 14.80
CA LEU A 372 -24.33 33.46 14.71
C LEU A 372 -25.53 33.24 13.76
N ASN A 373 -25.34 32.40 12.73
CA ASN A 373 -26.39 32.02 11.77
C ASN A 373 -27.37 31.01 12.35
N GLN A 374 -26.97 30.23 13.35
CA GLN A 374 -27.88 29.35 14.09
C GLN A 374 -28.83 30.17 14.98
N ARG A 375 -30.04 29.63 15.26
CA ARG A 375 -30.98 30.25 16.20
C ARG A 375 -30.32 30.37 17.58
N GLN A 376 -30.24 31.61 18.10
CA GLN A 376 -29.71 31.91 19.43
C GLN A 376 -30.82 32.48 20.31
N ASN A 377 -31.16 31.76 21.38
CA ASN A 377 -32.20 32.18 22.32
C ASN A 377 -31.72 33.33 23.22
N ASN A 378 -30.42 33.44 23.46
CA ASN A 378 -29.83 34.50 24.28
C ASN A 378 -29.37 35.68 23.40
N LYS A 379 -30.12 36.80 23.47
CA LYS A 379 -29.82 38.04 22.73
C LYS A 379 -28.47 38.64 23.09
N ASN A 380 -28.07 38.59 24.36
CA ASN A 380 -26.79 39.14 24.83
C ASN A 380 -25.61 38.31 24.34
N PHE A 381 -25.73 36.98 24.36
CA PHE A 381 -24.74 36.08 23.77
C PHE A 381 -24.52 36.39 22.28
N LYS A 382 -25.60 36.51 21.50
CA LYS A 382 -25.53 36.90 20.08
C LYS A 382 -24.90 38.28 19.89
N LYS A 383 -25.24 39.26 20.74
CA LYS A 383 -24.66 40.61 20.71
C LYS A 383 -23.15 40.58 20.93
N ASN A 384 -22.66 39.81 21.90
CA ASN A 384 -21.25 39.74 22.23
C ASN A 384 -20.43 38.97 21.18
N LEU A 385 -20.97 37.88 20.61
CA LEU A 385 -20.34 37.22 19.44
C LEU A 385 -20.22 38.17 18.23
N LYS A 386 -21.23 39.02 17.99
CA LYS A 386 -21.14 40.05 16.93
C LYS A 386 -20.05 41.09 17.21
N LYS A 387 -19.78 41.44 18.47
CA LYS A 387 -18.67 42.34 18.82
C LYS A 387 -17.33 41.72 18.47
N GLU A 388 -17.14 40.43 18.76
CA GLU A 388 -15.91 39.70 18.42
C GLU A 388 -15.66 39.65 16.91
N ILE A 389 -16.70 39.41 16.10
CA ILE A 389 -16.58 39.49 14.64
C ILE A 389 -16.25 40.92 14.17
N LYS A 390 -16.85 41.96 14.76
CA LYS A 390 -16.52 43.34 14.41
C LYS A 390 -15.06 43.68 14.74
N LEU A 391 -14.58 43.30 15.92
CA LEU A 391 -13.18 43.45 16.32
C LEU A 391 -12.25 42.73 15.34
N PHE A 392 -12.60 41.51 14.93
CA PHE A 392 -11.87 40.78 13.91
C PHE A 392 -11.83 41.55 12.58
N ASP A 393 -12.99 42.01 12.08
CA ASP A 393 -13.09 42.75 10.82
C ASP A 393 -12.36 44.10 10.89
N GLU A 394 -12.30 44.75 12.06
CA GLU A 394 -11.55 45.99 12.29
C GLU A 394 -10.03 45.75 12.29
N VAL A 395 -9.55 44.74 13.01
CA VAL A 395 -8.12 44.37 13.08
C VAL A 395 -7.59 43.99 11.70
N PHE A 396 -8.42 43.36 10.88
CA PHE A 396 -8.05 42.89 9.54
C PHE A 396 -8.79 43.61 8.42
N LYS A 397 -9.14 44.89 8.61
CA LYS A 397 -10.00 45.68 7.71
C LYS A 397 -9.54 45.72 6.24
N ASN A 398 -8.24 45.53 6.00
CA ASN A 398 -7.63 45.55 4.67
C ASN A 398 -7.25 44.15 4.14
N VAL A 399 -7.70 43.08 4.81
CA VAL A 399 -7.37 41.70 4.47
C VAL A 399 -8.65 41.00 3.99
N ASP A 400 -8.72 40.73 2.69
CA ASP A 400 -9.76 39.87 2.13
C ASP A 400 -9.37 38.40 2.33
N PHE A 401 -9.80 37.84 3.47
CA PHE A 401 -9.55 36.44 3.78
C PHE A 401 -10.17 35.48 2.76
N GLU A 402 -11.29 35.82 2.14
CA GLU A 402 -11.95 34.94 1.18
C GLU A 402 -11.12 34.89 -0.11
N ALA A 403 -10.68 36.05 -0.60
CA ALA A 403 -9.79 36.13 -1.76
C ALA A 403 -8.42 35.48 -1.50
N ILE A 404 -7.85 35.65 -0.31
CA ILE A 404 -6.57 35.01 0.05
C ILE A 404 -6.73 33.50 0.19
N ASN A 405 -7.79 33.02 0.84
CA ASN A 405 -8.06 31.58 0.95
C ASN A 405 -8.30 30.96 -0.44
N LYS A 406 -9.05 31.65 -1.31
CA LYS A 406 -9.24 31.23 -2.71
C LYS A 406 -7.91 31.18 -3.47
N LYS A 407 -7.03 32.19 -3.33
CA LYS A 407 -5.68 32.16 -3.92
C LYS A 407 -4.83 30.99 -3.40
N ILE A 408 -4.90 30.68 -2.10
CA ILE A 408 -4.22 29.52 -1.51
C ILE A 408 -4.78 28.21 -2.09
N GLU A 409 -6.11 28.09 -2.20
CA GLU A 409 -6.76 26.92 -2.81
C GLU A 409 -6.43 26.78 -4.30
N ASP A 410 -6.37 27.89 -5.04
CA ASP A 410 -6.03 27.89 -6.46
C ASP A 410 -4.54 27.58 -6.67
N TYR A 411 -3.65 28.04 -5.78
CA TYR A 411 -2.24 27.63 -5.75
C TYR A 411 -2.11 26.11 -5.45
N SER A 412 -2.91 25.62 -4.51
CA SER A 412 -3.03 24.19 -4.19
C SER A 412 -3.54 23.37 -5.39
N LYS A 413 -4.47 23.91 -6.19
CA LYS A 413 -4.93 23.33 -7.47
C LYS A 413 -3.88 23.46 -8.57
N GLY A 414 -2.99 24.45 -8.51
CA GLY A 414 -1.82 24.59 -9.39
C GLY A 414 -0.82 23.44 -9.22
N GLU A 415 -0.52 23.03 -7.99
CA GLU A 415 0.25 21.79 -7.71
C GLU A 415 -0.49 20.54 -8.21
N LYS A 416 -1.82 20.49 -8.14
CA LYS A 416 -2.60 19.41 -8.79
C LYS A 416 -2.36 19.37 -10.30
N VAL A 417 -2.06 20.48 -10.98
CA VAL A 417 -1.68 20.49 -12.41
C VAL A 417 -0.30 19.84 -12.61
N GLU A 418 0.68 20.10 -11.75
CA GLU A 418 1.99 19.43 -11.80
C GLU A 418 1.90 17.93 -11.46
N GLU A 419 1.02 17.54 -10.54
CA GLU A 419 0.74 16.14 -10.21
C GLU A 419 -0.09 15.45 -11.31
N LEU A 420 -1.01 16.16 -11.97
CA LEU A 420 -1.70 15.72 -13.19
C LEU A 420 -0.72 15.58 -14.36
N ILE A 421 0.26 16.46 -14.50
CA ILE A 421 1.36 16.37 -15.48
C ILE A 421 2.20 15.12 -15.18
N LYS A 422 2.61 14.90 -13.92
CA LYS A 422 3.37 13.72 -13.49
C LYS A 422 2.59 12.41 -13.68
N ASN A 423 1.28 12.41 -13.42
CA ASN A 423 0.40 11.27 -13.66
C ASN A 423 0.16 11.03 -15.17
N ARG A 424 0.05 12.08 -15.99
CA ARG A 424 0.00 11.96 -17.47
C ARG A 424 1.29 11.41 -18.04
N GLU A 425 2.44 11.79 -17.49
CA GLU A 425 3.74 11.27 -17.90
C GLU A 425 3.90 9.78 -17.57
N ASN A 426 3.45 9.35 -16.39
CA ASN A 426 3.42 7.94 -16.02
C ASN A 426 2.46 7.14 -16.93
N LEU A 427 1.28 7.70 -17.24
CA LEU A 427 0.34 7.12 -18.21
C LEU A 427 0.93 7.05 -19.63
N TYR A 428 1.64 8.08 -20.08
CA TYR A 428 2.31 8.10 -21.39
C TYR A 428 3.42 7.03 -21.46
N PHE A 429 4.22 6.88 -20.40
CA PHE A 429 5.24 5.84 -20.28
C PHE A 429 4.63 4.43 -20.30
N GLN A 430 3.52 4.23 -19.59
CA GLN A 430 2.77 2.96 -19.61
C GLN A 430 2.18 2.66 -20.98
N ILE A 431 1.59 3.65 -21.68
CA ILE A 431 1.09 3.52 -23.05
C ILE A 431 2.21 3.10 -24.01
N LYS A 432 3.37 3.78 -23.96
CA LYS A 432 4.52 3.47 -24.82
C LYS A 432 5.12 2.08 -24.54
N THR A 433 5.11 1.66 -23.28
CA THR A 433 5.49 0.29 -22.88
C THR A 433 4.51 -0.75 -23.44
N LEU A 434 3.21 -0.48 -23.37
CA LEU A 434 2.18 -1.36 -23.94
C LEU A 434 2.26 -1.42 -25.48
N GLU A 435 2.54 -0.29 -26.14
CA GLU A 435 2.76 -0.24 -27.60
C GLU A 435 3.95 -1.09 -28.04
N THR A 436 5.05 -1.03 -27.29
CA THR A 436 6.24 -1.84 -27.55
C THR A 436 5.95 -3.33 -27.37
N LYS A 437 5.24 -3.70 -26.29
CA LYS A 437 4.81 -5.08 -26.04
C LYS A 437 3.87 -5.59 -27.14
N ALA A 438 2.90 -4.79 -27.58
CA ALA A 438 1.98 -5.14 -28.65
C ALA A 438 2.69 -5.32 -30.00
N SER A 439 3.66 -4.45 -30.32
CA SER A 439 4.49 -4.56 -31.53
C SER A 439 5.33 -5.84 -31.56
N ASN A 440 5.94 -6.20 -30.43
CA ASN A 440 6.70 -7.45 -30.29
C ASN A 440 5.83 -8.69 -30.43
N LEU A 441 4.64 -8.65 -29.81
CA LEU A 441 3.69 -9.75 -29.88
C LEU A 441 3.18 -9.93 -31.32
N LYS A 442 2.88 -8.82 -32.02
CA LYS A 442 2.50 -8.83 -33.43
C LYS A 442 3.59 -9.39 -34.35
N SER A 443 4.86 -9.06 -34.07
CA SER A 443 6.00 -9.63 -34.80
C SER A 443 6.13 -11.14 -34.57
N SER A 444 5.87 -11.60 -33.34
CA SER A 444 5.87 -13.02 -32.98
C SER A 444 4.72 -13.78 -33.65
N ILE A 445 3.52 -13.18 -33.72
CA ILE A 445 2.37 -13.72 -34.45
C ILE A 445 2.69 -13.82 -35.95
N ASN A 446 3.28 -12.78 -36.54
CA ASN A 446 3.68 -12.78 -37.96
C ASN A 446 4.74 -13.86 -38.27
N PHE A 447 5.67 -14.11 -37.33
CA PHE A 447 6.64 -15.18 -37.47
C PHE A 447 5.97 -16.56 -37.47
N LEU A 448 5.07 -16.80 -36.52
CA LEU A 448 4.29 -18.05 -36.45
C LEU A 448 3.37 -18.24 -37.66
N GLU A 449 2.83 -17.16 -38.25
CA GLU A 449 2.06 -17.24 -39.50
C GLU A 449 2.91 -17.67 -40.69
N LYS A 450 4.16 -17.18 -40.78
CA LYS A 450 5.10 -17.63 -41.81
C LYS A 450 5.49 -19.09 -41.62
N GLU A 451 5.75 -19.50 -40.38
CA GLU A 451 6.09 -20.89 -40.04
C GLU A 451 4.91 -21.84 -40.34
N GLN A 452 3.69 -21.43 -39.98
CA GLN A 452 2.45 -22.14 -40.32
C GLN A 452 2.30 -22.34 -41.84
N ASN A 453 2.52 -21.29 -42.62
CA ASN A 453 2.43 -21.36 -44.08
C ASN A 453 3.51 -22.28 -44.67
N SER A 454 4.74 -22.27 -44.12
CA SER A 454 5.82 -23.18 -44.54
C SER A 454 5.43 -24.64 -44.28
N LYS A 455 4.99 -24.96 -43.05
CA LYS A 455 4.61 -26.34 -42.69
C LYS A 455 3.39 -26.84 -43.48
N ASN A 456 2.41 -25.97 -43.76
CA ASN A 456 1.29 -26.32 -44.63
C ASN A 456 1.76 -26.68 -46.06
N ASN A 457 2.74 -25.97 -46.60
CA ASN A 457 3.31 -26.28 -47.92
C ASN A 457 4.08 -27.61 -47.90
N GLU A 458 4.83 -27.89 -46.83
CA GLU A 458 5.55 -29.16 -46.64
C GLU A 458 4.58 -30.35 -46.52
N ILE A 459 3.50 -30.21 -45.73
CA ILE A 459 2.44 -31.23 -45.64
C ILE A 459 1.81 -31.47 -47.01
N ARG A 460 1.51 -30.42 -47.78
CA ARG A 460 0.95 -30.57 -49.13
C ARG A 460 1.89 -31.33 -50.07
N ASN A 461 3.19 -31.06 -50.01
CA ASN A 461 4.21 -31.80 -50.78
C ASN A 461 4.28 -33.28 -50.36
N LEU A 462 4.19 -33.57 -49.05
CA LEU A 462 4.11 -34.95 -48.57
C LEU A 462 2.81 -35.64 -49.01
N ASP A 463 1.67 -34.95 -48.99
CA ASP A 463 0.40 -35.47 -49.49
C ASP A 463 0.48 -35.82 -50.98
N GLU A 464 1.13 -34.99 -51.79
CA GLU A 464 1.43 -35.27 -53.21
C GLU A 464 2.31 -36.52 -53.37
N GLN A 465 3.40 -36.64 -52.60
CA GLN A 465 4.27 -37.83 -52.62
C GLN A 465 3.56 -39.11 -52.19
N ILE A 466 2.70 -39.04 -51.16
CA ILE A 466 1.86 -40.16 -50.72
C ILE A 466 0.90 -40.56 -51.84
N TRP A 467 0.29 -39.58 -52.51
CA TRP A 467 -0.64 -39.82 -53.62
C TRP A 467 0.04 -40.44 -54.83
N GLU A 468 1.22 -39.97 -55.22
CA GLU A 468 2.05 -40.56 -56.28
C GLU A 468 2.45 -42.00 -55.95
N LYS A 469 2.90 -42.26 -54.72
CA LYS A 469 3.27 -43.62 -54.27
C LYS A 469 2.07 -44.56 -54.16
N LYS A 470 0.87 -44.02 -53.94
CA LYS A 470 -0.39 -44.77 -53.99
C LYS A 470 -0.76 -45.12 -55.44
N MET A 471 -0.68 -44.16 -56.36
CA MET A 471 -0.88 -44.37 -57.80
C MET A 471 0.13 -45.37 -58.39
N GLU A 472 1.40 -45.31 -57.99
CA GLU A 472 2.43 -46.29 -58.40
C GLU A 472 2.12 -47.71 -57.92
N ALA A 473 1.59 -47.86 -56.70
CA ALA A 473 1.19 -49.16 -56.15
C ALA A 473 -0.13 -49.69 -56.74
N GLU A 474 -0.99 -48.81 -57.24
CA GLU A 474 -2.24 -49.15 -57.92
C GLU A 474 -2.07 -49.36 -59.45
N LYS A 475 -0.87 -49.12 -60.01
CA LYS A 475 -0.59 -49.43 -61.42
C LYS A 475 -0.57 -50.96 -61.63
N PRO A 476 -1.47 -51.53 -62.45
CA PRO A 476 -1.35 -52.92 -62.84
C PRO A 476 -0.06 -53.08 -63.65
N TYR A 477 0.76 -54.09 -63.32
CA TYR A 477 1.96 -54.43 -64.10
C TYR A 477 1.54 -54.82 -65.52
N VAL A 478 1.64 -53.88 -66.47
CA VAL A 478 1.34 -54.09 -67.88
C VAL A 478 2.64 -53.93 -68.66
N VAL A 479 3.22 -55.07 -69.06
CA VAL A 479 4.38 -55.16 -69.95
C VAL A 479 4.02 -54.55 -71.31
N SER A 480 4.84 -53.62 -71.81
CA SER A 480 4.62 -52.93 -73.09
C SER A 480 4.78 -53.87 -74.30
N GLU A 481 3.88 -53.76 -75.28
CA GLU A 481 3.80 -54.62 -76.49
C GLU A 481 5.11 -54.67 -77.31
N ARG A 482 5.88 -53.57 -77.37
CA ARG A 482 7.18 -53.57 -78.07
C ARG A 482 8.24 -54.43 -77.38
N ARG A 483 8.24 -54.51 -76.05
CA ARG A 483 9.14 -55.40 -75.31
C ARG A 483 8.63 -56.84 -75.35
N LYS A 484 7.32 -57.07 -75.48
CA LYS A 484 6.76 -58.41 -75.75
C LYS A 484 7.21 -58.93 -77.11
N GLU A 485 7.20 -58.13 -78.17
CA GLU A 485 7.67 -58.58 -79.50
C GLU A 485 9.19 -58.82 -79.55
N GLU A 486 10.00 -57.98 -78.90
CA GLU A 486 11.45 -58.20 -78.76
C GLU A 486 11.76 -59.45 -77.91
N LEU A 487 11.06 -59.62 -76.78
CA LEU A 487 11.21 -60.81 -75.93
C LEU A 487 10.66 -62.07 -76.57
N ILE A 488 9.67 -62.00 -77.47
CA ILE A 488 9.16 -63.17 -78.22
C ILE A 488 10.19 -63.61 -79.28
N ASN A 489 10.87 -62.66 -79.94
CA ASN A 489 11.91 -62.97 -80.92
C ASN A 489 13.23 -63.44 -80.27
N GLU A 490 13.60 -62.93 -79.09
CA GLU A 490 14.71 -63.47 -78.28
C GLU A 490 14.35 -64.81 -77.60
N ALA A 491 13.12 -64.96 -77.09
CA ALA A 491 12.66 -66.19 -76.45
C ALA A 491 12.48 -67.36 -77.43
N LEU A 492 12.22 -67.12 -78.72
CA LEU A 492 12.15 -68.19 -79.72
C LEU A 492 13.52 -68.80 -80.04
N ASN A 493 14.63 -68.07 -79.83
CA ASN A 493 15.98 -68.59 -80.04
C ASN A 493 16.64 -69.15 -78.77
N GLU A 494 16.23 -68.74 -77.56
CA GLU A 494 16.84 -69.21 -76.30
C GLU A 494 15.91 -69.95 -75.31
N ALA A 495 14.66 -70.25 -75.69
CA ALA A 495 13.80 -71.22 -74.98
C ALA A 495 14.35 -72.68 -75.01
N ARG A 496 15.53 -72.91 -75.58
CA ARG A 496 16.31 -74.14 -75.42
C ARG A 496 17.58 -73.91 -74.58
N LYS A 497 17.46 -73.60 -73.26
CA LYS A 497 18.20 -74.27 -72.13
C LYS A 497 18.22 -73.49 -70.76
N ARG A 498 17.10 -73.53 -70.01
CA ARG A 498 16.97 -73.52 -68.51
C ARG A 498 16.55 -72.21 -67.79
N GLY A 499 15.22 -72.01 -67.63
CA GLY A 499 14.58 -70.84 -67.00
C GLY A 499 14.28 -70.88 -65.48
N ASP A 500 14.59 -71.96 -64.74
CA ASP A 500 14.07 -72.08 -63.35
C ASP A 500 14.89 -71.36 -62.27
N THR A 501 16.19 -71.12 -62.51
CA THR A 501 17.06 -70.43 -61.53
C THR A 501 16.88 -68.91 -61.58
N LEU A 502 16.61 -68.37 -62.77
CA LEU A 502 16.35 -66.96 -63.00
C LEU A 502 15.06 -66.51 -62.31
N MET A 503 13.99 -67.31 -62.43
CA MET A 503 12.68 -67.00 -61.82
C MET A 503 12.72 -66.92 -60.28
N ARG A 504 13.53 -67.76 -59.61
CA ARG A 504 13.63 -67.77 -58.14
C ARG A 504 14.41 -66.56 -57.60
N ASN A 505 15.42 -66.10 -58.33
CA ASN A 505 16.16 -64.88 -58.00
C ASN A 505 15.29 -63.63 -58.22
N ILE A 506 14.57 -63.56 -59.35
CA ILE A 506 13.62 -62.48 -59.64
C ILE A 506 12.57 -62.34 -58.53
N LYS A 507 11.99 -63.46 -58.04
CA LYS A 507 10.97 -63.41 -56.98
C LYS A 507 11.52 -62.86 -55.65
N LYS A 508 12.75 -63.24 -55.25
CA LYS A 508 13.39 -62.70 -54.04
C LYS A 508 13.73 -61.22 -54.16
N ASP A 509 14.15 -60.78 -55.34
CA ASP A 509 14.44 -59.38 -55.60
C ASP A 509 13.16 -58.52 -55.56
N VAL A 510 12.04 -59.04 -56.08
CA VAL A 510 10.72 -58.40 -55.99
C VAL A 510 10.25 -58.26 -54.54
N GLU A 511 10.31 -59.33 -53.72
CA GLU A 511 9.92 -59.29 -52.30
C GLU A 511 10.78 -58.30 -51.49
N LYS A 512 12.08 -58.18 -51.81
CA LYS A 512 12.99 -57.22 -51.18
C LYS A 512 12.67 -55.77 -51.56
N GLU A 513 12.29 -55.52 -52.81
CA GLU A 513 11.86 -54.19 -53.29
C GLU A 513 10.50 -53.79 -52.72
N GLU A 514 9.55 -54.71 -52.58
CA GLU A 514 8.26 -54.46 -51.90
C GLU A 514 8.45 -54.06 -50.43
N ALA A 515 9.31 -54.77 -49.70
CA ALA A 515 9.62 -54.45 -48.30
C ALA A 515 10.27 -53.06 -48.15
N LYS A 516 11.18 -52.69 -49.04
CA LYS A 516 11.78 -51.33 -49.07
C LYS A 516 10.73 -50.26 -49.36
N ASN A 517 9.85 -50.49 -50.34
CA ASN A 517 8.78 -49.54 -50.69
C ASN A 517 7.79 -49.32 -49.54
N ASN A 518 7.45 -50.37 -48.79
CA ASN A 518 6.58 -50.24 -47.62
C ASN A 518 7.26 -49.49 -46.46
N ALA A 519 8.56 -49.71 -46.22
CA ALA A 519 9.32 -48.95 -45.23
C ALA A 519 9.38 -47.45 -45.58
N ILE A 520 9.58 -47.11 -46.86
CA ILE A 520 9.58 -45.72 -47.35
C ILE A 520 8.19 -45.07 -47.15
N LYS A 521 7.11 -45.78 -47.46
CA LYS A 521 5.73 -45.28 -47.23
C LYS A 521 5.46 -44.98 -45.76
N GLN A 522 5.92 -45.86 -44.85
CA GLN A 522 5.73 -45.67 -43.42
C GLN A 522 6.54 -44.45 -42.92
N ASP A 523 7.79 -44.28 -43.35
CA ASP A 523 8.62 -43.11 -42.99
C ASP A 523 8.00 -41.78 -43.46
N ILE A 524 7.43 -41.74 -44.66
CA ILE A 524 6.71 -40.57 -45.19
C ILE A 524 5.46 -40.27 -44.36
N LEU A 525 4.69 -41.30 -43.97
CA LEU A 525 3.48 -41.14 -43.16
C LEU A 525 3.81 -40.68 -41.73
N ASP A 526 4.85 -41.22 -41.12
CA ASP A 526 5.29 -40.85 -39.78
C ASP A 526 5.78 -39.38 -39.75
N LYS A 527 6.50 -38.94 -40.79
CA LYS A 527 6.89 -37.53 -40.97
C LYS A 527 5.69 -36.59 -41.09
N ARG A 528 4.66 -36.98 -41.85
CA ARG A 528 3.41 -36.21 -41.98
C ARG A 528 2.69 -36.06 -40.62
N LEU A 529 2.54 -37.16 -39.88
CA LEU A 529 1.91 -37.16 -38.55
C LEU A 529 2.70 -36.33 -37.52
N GLN A 530 4.03 -36.30 -37.63
CA GLN A 530 4.86 -35.43 -36.81
C GLN A 530 4.64 -33.95 -37.15
N MET A 531 4.59 -33.58 -38.43
CA MET A 531 4.30 -32.21 -38.86
C MET A 531 2.90 -31.73 -38.46
N GLU A 532 1.88 -32.58 -38.55
CA GLU A 532 0.51 -32.25 -38.11
C GLU A 532 0.46 -31.90 -36.61
N ARG A 533 1.20 -32.64 -35.77
CA ARG A 533 1.33 -32.34 -34.33
C ARG A 533 2.00 -30.99 -34.08
N GLU A 534 3.08 -30.71 -34.78
CA GLU A 534 3.78 -29.43 -34.67
C GLU A 534 2.93 -28.25 -35.18
N LEU A 535 2.17 -28.44 -36.26
CA LEU A 535 1.23 -27.45 -36.78
C LEU A 535 0.12 -27.14 -35.75
N GLN A 536 -0.38 -28.16 -35.05
CA GLN A 536 -1.36 -27.99 -33.99
C GLN A 536 -0.80 -27.19 -32.79
N GLU A 537 0.46 -27.44 -32.41
CA GLU A 537 1.14 -26.65 -31.38
C GLU A 537 1.32 -25.18 -31.79
N ILE A 538 1.73 -24.92 -33.04
CA ILE A 538 1.86 -23.56 -33.58
C ILE A 538 0.50 -22.83 -33.56
N ASN A 539 -0.57 -23.51 -33.97
CA ASN A 539 -1.93 -22.97 -33.96
C ASN A 539 -2.40 -22.62 -32.53
N ASN A 540 -2.13 -23.50 -31.56
CA ASN A 540 -2.49 -23.26 -30.15
C ASN A 540 -1.71 -22.07 -29.57
N LYS A 541 -0.40 -21.98 -29.82
CA LYS A 541 0.44 -20.85 -29.41
C LYS A 541 -0.02 -19.53 -30.05
N ARG A 542 -0.39 -19.55 -31.34
CA ARG A 542 -0.91 -18.38 -32.05
C ARG A 542 -2.24 -17.88 -31.48
N ARG A 543 -3.17 -18.79 -31.13
CA ARG A 543 -4.44 -18.42 -30.46
C ARG A 543 -4.19 -17.73 -29.11
N GLN A 544 -3.35 -18.33 -28.26
CA GLN A 544 -3.01 -17.75 -26.95
C GLN A 544 -2.36 -16.36 -27.08
N LEU A 545 -1.44 -16.17 -28.04
CA LEU A 545 -0.84 -14.87 -28.30
C LEU A 545 -1.86 -13.85 -28.83
N ASN A 546 -2.79 -14.25 -29.70
CA ASN A 546 -3.85 -13.35 -30.16
C ASN A 546 -4.76 -12.88 -29.01
N ASP A 547 -5.12 -13.76 -28.08
CA ASP A 547 -5.93 -13.38 -26.92
C ASP A 547 -5.21 -12.35 -26.02
N ILE A 548 -3.89 -12.55 -25.81
CA ILE A 548 -3.05 -11.59 -25.07
C ILE A 548 -2.92 -10.26 -25.82
N TYR A 549 -2.81 -10.29 -27.16
CA TYR A 549 -2.76 -9.08 -27.99
C TYR A 549 -4.04 -8.24 -27.85
N VAL A 550 -5.19 -8.89 -27.90
CA VAL A 550 -6.50 -8.22 -27.78
C VAL A 550 -6.65 -7.55 -26.41
N ASP A 551 -6.31 -8.24 -25.32
CA ASP A 551 -6.34 -7.67 -23.95
C ASP A 551 -5.37 -6.48 -23.80
N LEU A 552 -4.17 -6.55 -24.42
CA LEU A 552 -3.21 -5.45 -24.41
C LEU A 552 -3.70 -4.22 -25.20
N GLU A 553 -4.31 -4.42 -26.37
CA GLU A 553 -4.90 -3.33 -27.16
C GLU A 553 -6.10 -2.70 -26.45
N GLU A 554 -6.90 -3.49 -25.73
CA GLU A 554 -8.00 -2.96 -24.93
C GLU A 554 -7.50 -2.12 -23.74
N LYS A 555 -6.48 -2.61 -23.01
CA LYS A 555 -5.80 -1.86 -21.95
C LYS A 555 -5.20 -0.55 -22.48
N LYS A 556 -4.57 -0.58 -23.65
CA LYS A 556 -4.02 0.60 -24.33
C LYS A 556 -5.12 1.63 -24.65
N ARG A 557 -6.25 1.19 -25.21
CA ARG A 557 -7.41 2.08 -25.50
C ARG A 557 -7.96 2.73 -24.24
N ARG A 558 -8.15 1.98 -23.16
CA ARG A 558 -8.62 2.50 -21.87
C ARG A 558 -7.67 3.57 -21.30
N ARG A 559 -6.36 3.31 -21.32
CA ARG A 559 -5.35 4.29 -20.87
C ARG A 559 -5.26 5.53 -21.76
N LYS A 560 -5.46 5.39 -23.08
CA LYS A 560 -5.52 6.51 -24.01
C LYS A 560 -6.73 7.42 -23.73
N ALA A 561 -7.90 6.83 -23.44
CA ALA A 561 -9.09 7.58 -23.03
C ALA A 561 -8.91 8.29 -21.67
N GLU A 562 -8.19 7.68 -20.72
CA GLU A 562 -7.81 8.34 -19.46
C GLU A 562 -6.87 9.53 -19.70
N LEU A 563 -5.88 9.38 -20.59
CA LEU A 563 -4.94 10.45 -20.95
C LEU A 563 -5.64 11.66 -21.61
N GLU A 564 -6.67 11.40 -22.40
CA GLU A 564 -7.49 12.40 -23.09
C GLU A 564 -8.36 13.19 -22.11
N LYS A 565 -8.97 12.51 -21.12
CA LYS A 565 -9.70 13.18 -20.02
C LYS A 565 -8.81 14.10 -19.18
N LEU A 566 -7.55 13.73 -18.96
CA LEU A 566 -6.58 14.55 -18.24
C LEU A 566 -6.03 15.73 -19.09
N ALA A 567 -6.27 15.75 -20.40
CA ALA A 567 -5.86 16.81 -21.32
C ALA A 567 -6.74 18.04 -21.26
N GLN A 568 -8.05 17.78 -21.10
CA GLN A 568 -9.11 18.77 -21.17
C GLN A 568 -8.87 20.00 -20.26
N PRO A 569 -8.41 19.86 -18.99
CA PRO A 569 -8.17 21.04 -18.14
C PRO A 569 -6.99 21.92 -18.59
N ILE A 570 -5.95 21.32 -19.19
CA ILE A 570 -4.76 22.05 -19.66
C ILE A 570 -5.09 22.79 -20.95
N ILE A 571 -5.78 22.14 -21.87
CA ILE A 571 -6.27 22.74 -23.11
C ILE A 571 -7.22 23.89 -22.75
N GLN A 572 -8.21 23.65 -21.88
CA GLN A 572 -9.15 24.68 -21.45
C GLN A 572 -8.45 25.92 -20.87
N LYS A 573 -7.42 25.73 -20.03
CA LYS A 573 -6.63 26.84 -19.47
C LYS A 573 -5.88 27.64 -20.54
N GLU A 574 -5.34 26.97 -21.56
CA GLU A 574 -4.63 27.63 -22.65
C GLU A 574 -5.60 28.36 -23.60
N VAL A 575 -6.79 27.79 -23.85
CA VAL A 575 -7.89 28.45 -24.58
C VAL A 575 -8.32 29.71 -23.86
N ASP A 576 -8.54 29.62 -22.55
CA ASP A 576 -9.00 30.76 -21.75
C ASP A 576 -7.95 31.89 -21.74
N ASN A 577 -6.66 31.56 -21.75
CA ASN A 577 -5.57 32.53 -21.89
C ASN A 577 -5.55 33.17 -23.28
N LEU A 578 -5.72 32.38 -24.35
CA LEU A 578 -5.80 32.87 -25.72
C LEU A 578 -7.00 33.79 -25.93
N VAL A 579 -8.15 33.47 -25.33
CA VAL A 579 -9.33 34.34 -25.35
C VAL A 579 -9.06 35.64 -24.59
N ARG A 580 -8.36 35.60 -23.45
CA ARG A 580 -7.92 36.81 -22.73
C ARG A 580 -6.96 37.66 -23.57
N GLU A 581 -6.02 37.02 -24.26
CA GLU A 581 -5.09 37.68 -25.18
C GLU A 581 -5.83 38.29 -26.38
N HIS A 582 -6.87 37.61 -26.89
CA HIS A 582 -7.69 38.07 -28.01
C HIS A 582 -8.54 39.30 -27.65
N LEU A 583 -9.06 39.37 -26.42
CA LEU A 583 -9.95 40.44 -25.97
C LEU A 583 -9.24 41.78 -25.64
N LYS A 584 -7.89 41.83 -25.62
CA LYS A 584 -6.97 43.00 -25.60
C LYS A 584 -7.29 44.26 -24.77
N TYR A 585 -8.25 44.25 -23.84
CA TYR A 585 -8.53 45.36 -22.92
C TYR A 585 -8.58 44.91 -21.45
N TYR A 586 -8.39 45.85 -20.52
CA TYR A 586 -8.24 45.58 -19.08
C TYR A 586 -9.38 44.74 -18.48
N GLU A 587 -8.99 43.82 -17.59
CA GLU A 587 -9.81 42.92 -16.74
C GLU A 587 -10.89 42.08 -17.45
N VAL A 588 -10.45 41.15 -18.31
CA VAL A 588 -11.30 40.05 -18.82
C VAL A 588 -11.73 39.13 -17.67
N THR A 589 -13.03 39.03 -17.40
CA THR A 589 -13.58 38.13 -16.38
C THR A 589 -13.94 36.76 -16.96
N ASP A 590 -14.13 35.74 -16.12
CA ASP A 590 -14.55 34.40 -16.58
C ASP A 590 -15.92 34.43 -17.29
N LYS A 591 -16.76 35.41 -16.94
CA LYS A 591 -18.05 35.65 -17.60
C LYS A 591 -17.86 36.16 -19.03
N ASP A 592 -16.83 36.95 -19.28
CA ASP A 592 -16.53 37.47 -20.61
C ASP A 592 -15.98 36.39 -21.54
N ILE A 593 -15.20 35.45 -20.98
CA ILE A 593 -14.74 34.25 -21.72
C ILE A 593 -15.91 33.35 -22.08
N LEU A 594 -16.85 33.14 -21.15
CA LEU A 594 -18.07 32.38 -21.40
C LEU A 594 -18.96 33.06 -22.45
N ASN A 595 -19.11 34.38 -22.38
CA ASN A 595 -19.84 35.16 -23.39
C ASN A 595 -19.16 35.11 -24.76
N PHE A 596 -17.83 35.20 -24.80
CA PHE A 596 -17.06 35.06 -26.03
C PHE A 596 -17.25 33.67 -26.65
N LYS A 597 -17.17 32.60 -25.84
CA LYS A 597 -17.45 31.22 -26.30
C LYS A 597 -18.86 31.06 -26.86
N ALA A 598 -19.85 31.68 -26.23
CA ALA A 598 -21.25 31.56 -26.63
C ALA A 598 -21.57 32.34 -27.92
N ASN A 599 -20.97 33.52 -28.08
CA ASN A 599 -21.33 34.46 -29.15
C ASN A 599 -20.37 34.39 -30.36
N ASN A 600 -19.15 33.90 -30.17
CA ASN A 600 -18.09 33.89 -31.17
C ASN A 600 -17.55 32.46 -31.39
N LYS A 601 -18.45 31.53 -31.71
CA LYS A 601 -18.14 30.09 -31.78
C LYS A 601 -16.99 29.75 -32.73
N PHE A 602 -16.97 30.36 -33.92
CA PHE A 602 -15.94 30.09 -34.93
C PHE A 602 -14.55 30.54 -34.44
N GLU A 603 -14.44 31.75 -33.89
CA GLU A 603 -13.20 32.31 -33.35
C GLU A 603 -12.75 31.56 -32.09
N TYR A 604 -13.69 31.11 -31.25
CA TYR A 604 -13.37 30.26 -30.11
C TYR A 604 -12.82 28.90 -30.52
N ASP A 605 -13.40 28.26 -31.56
CA ASP A 605 -12.93 26.97 -32.07
C ASP A 605 -11.54 27.10 -32.71
N GLU A 606 -11.24 28.24 -33.36
CA GLU A 606 -9.90 28.55 -33.88
C GLU A 606 -8.87 28.73 -32.76
N LEU A 607 -9.20 29.52 -31.73
CA LEU A 607 -8.36 29.67 -30.53
C LEU A 607 -8.22 28.35 -29.75
N PHE A 608 -9.21 27.46 -29.83
CA PHE A 608 -9.14 26.13 -29.23
C PHE A 608 -8.15 25.23 -29.97
N GLY A 609 -8.17 25.22 -31.30
CA GLY A 609 -7.16 24.52 -32.09
C GLY A 609 -5.75 25.07 -31.83
N GLU A 610 -5.60 26.38 -31.68
CA GLU A 610 -4.32 27.00 -31.33
C GLU A 610 -3.88 26.64 -29.90
N ALA A 611 -4.81 26.60 -28.94
CA ALA A 611 -4.55 26.16 -27.58
C ALA A 611 -4.10 24.70 -27.51
N GLU A 612 -4.71 23.82 -28.30
CA GLU A 612 -4.29 22.42 -28.43
C GLU A 612 -2.84 22.33 -28.94
N ALA A 613 -2.50 23.11 -29.96
CA ALA A 613 -1.14 23.14 -30.52
C ALA A 613 -0.12 23.72 -29.52
N ARG A 614 -0.43 24.84 -28.84
CA ARG A 614 0.44 25.45 -27.81
C ARG A 614 0.62 24.55 -26.60
N ALA A 615 -0.45 23.89 -26.15
CA ALA A 615 -0.38 22.91 -25.07
C ALA A 615 0.51 21.73 -25.47
N TYR A 616 0.36 21.21 -26.70
CA TYR A 616 1.18 20.11 -27.22
C TYR A 616 2.67 20.47 -27.31
N GLU A 617 3.01 21.67 -27.79
CA GLU A 617 4.41 22.14 -27.88
C GLU A 617 5.03 22.45 -26.51
N LYS A 618 4.27 23.03 -25.55
CA LYS A 618 4.73 23.19 -24.16
C LYS A 618 5.03 21.83 -23.50
N ILE A 619 4.20 20.83 -23.77
CA ILE A 619 4.37 19.44 -23.29
C ILE A 619 5.62 18.79 -23.92
N LYS A 620 5.82 18.96 -25.23
CA LYS A 620 6.99 18.46 -25.96
C LYS A 620 8.29 19.11 -25.50
N GLY A 621 8.29 20.42 -25.26
CA GLY A 621 9.45 21.15 -24.71
C GLY A 621 9.84 20.71 -23.30
N ALA A 622 8.85 20.41 -22.44
CA ALA A 622 9.10 19.86 -21.10
C ALA A 622 9.69 18.44 -21.14
N TYR A 623 9.21 17.60 -22.09
CA TYR A 623 9.75 16.27 -22.34
C TYR A 623 11.21 16.30 -22.81
N ILE A 624 11.56 17.22 -23.72
CA ILE A 624 12.93 17.40 -24.21
C ILE A 624 13.86 17.87 -23.08
N ARG A 625 13.45 18.85 -22.26
CA ARG A 625 14.24 19.33 -21.10
C ARG A 625 14.50 18.23 -20.06
N ARG A 626 13.51 17.38 -19.75
CA ARG A 626 13.71 16.28 -18.81
C ARG A 626 14.50 15.11 -19.40
N LYS A 627 14.42 14.85 -20.70
CA LYS A 627 15.32 13.91 -21.38
C LYS A 627 16.78 14.39 -21.28
N HIS A 628 16.99 15.70 -21.42
CA HIS A 628 18.29 16.33 -21.23
C HIS A 628 18.79 16.23 -19.76
N ASP A 629 17.94 16.51 -18.77
CA ASP A 629 18.30 16.38 -17.34
C ASP A 629 18.51 14.92 -16.90
N ALA A 630 17.70 13.98 -17.40
CA ALA A 630 17.88 12.55 -17.14
C ALA A 630 19.15 12.01 -17.81
N GLY A 631 19.47 12.48 -19.02
CA GLY A 631 20.74 12.22 -19.68
C GLY A 631 21.94 12.73 -18.87
N ASN A 632 21.89 13.98 -18.40
CA ASN A 632 22.94 14.56 -17.56
C ASN A 632 23.09 13.83 -16.22
N LYS A 633 21.99 13.41 -15.60
CA LYS A 633 22.01 12.64 -14.36
C LYS A 633 22.61 11.24 -14.58
N PHE A 634 22.28 10.59 -15.70
CA PHE A 634 22.86 9.30 -16.09
C PHE A 634 24.36 9.41 -16.35
N ILE A 635 24.80 10.40 -17.12
CA ILE A 635 26.21 10.69 -17.38
C ILE A 635 26.96 10.87 -16.05
N LYS A 636 26.43 11.69 -15.15
CA LYS A 636 27.06 11.95 -13.84
C LYS A 636 27.12 10.71 -12.94
N GLN A 637 26.07 9.89 -12.92
CA GLN A 637 26.04 8.65 -12.14
C GLN A 637 27.03 7.62 -12.68
N MET A 638 27.04 7.39 -14.00
CA MET A 638 27.98 6.47 -14.63
C MET A 638 29.43 6.94 -14.47
N THR A 639 29.67 8.25 -14.58
CA THR A 639 30.99 8.85 -14.35
C THR A 639 31.51 8.56 -12.95
N ASN A 640 30.67 8.74 -11.92
CA ASN A 640 31.07 8.50 -10.55
C ASN A 640 31.34 7.00 -10.28
N ILE A 641 30.47 6.11 -10.76
CA ILE A 641 30.61 4.66 -10.58
C ILE A 641 31.91 4.17 -11.23
N LEU A 642 32.18 4.56 -12.47
CA LEU A 642 33.38 4.15 -13.19
C LEU A 642 34.65 4.77 -12.60
N HIS A 643 34.56 5.97 -12.01
CA HIS A 643 35.67 6.59 -11.30
C HIS A 643 36.06 5.79 -10.06
N GLU A 644 35.07 5.38 -9.27
CA GLU A 644 35.26 4.51 -8.11
C GLU A 644 35.80 3.14 -8.52
N ASP A 645 35.20 2.48 -9.53
CA ASP A 645 35.63 1.16 -10.02
C ASP A 645 37.04 1.17 -10.64
N SER A 646 37.45 2.30 -11.22
CA SER A 646 38.80 2.47 -11.77
C SER A 646 39.87 2.75 -10.70
N ASN A 647 39.49 2.84 -9.42
CA ASN A 647 40.38 3.14 -8.29
C ASN A 647 41.23 4.41 -8.54
N GLY A 648 40.65 5.42 -9.20
CA GLY A 648 41.34 6.67 -9.53
C GLY A 648 42.36 6.60 -10.67
N LYS A 649 42.36 5.53 -11.49
CA LYS A 649 43.22 5.44 -12.69
C LYS A 649 42.88 6.46 -13.77
N PHE A 650 41.65 6.99 -13.79
CA PHE A 650 41.21 8.06 -14.67
C PHE A 650 40.59 9.19 -13.86
N SER A 651 40.74 10.43 -14.34
CA SER A 651 40.06 11.58 -13.75
C SER A 651 38.56 11.54 -14.09
N LEU A 652 37.74 12.17 -13.24
CA LEU A 652 36.30 12.33 -13.49
C LEU A 652 36.01 12.90 -14.89
N LEU A 653 36.81 13.87 -15.35
CA LEU A 653 36.63 14.48 -16.67
C LEU A 653 36.94 13.52 -17.83
N GLU A 654 37.95 12.65 -17.67
CA GLU A 654 38.28 11.62 -18.67
C GLU A 654 37.15 10.58 -18.77
N ILE A 655 36.61 10.16 -17.62
CA ILE A 655 35.51 9.19 -17.58
C ILE A 655 34.22 9.81 -18.12
N GLU A 656 33.93 11.07 -17.79
CA GLU A 656 32.76 11.77 -18.29
C GLU A 656 32.77 11.87 -19.81
N LYS A 657 33.91 12.26 -20.41
CA LYS A 657 34.10 12.27 -21.86
C LYS A 657 33.93 10.88 -22.48
N THR A 658 34.45 9.85 -21.83
CA THR A 658 34.35 8.46 -22.28
C THR A 658 32.89 7.98 -22.26
N VAL A 659 32.14 8.31 -21.21
CA VAL A 659 30.71 7.98 -21.09
C VAL A 659 29.87 8.70 -22.14
N ILE A 660 30.15 9.99 -22.40
CA ILE A 660 29.46 10.77 -23.45
C ILE A 660 29.73 10.16 -24.83
N ALA A 661 30.99 9.90 -25.18
CA ALA A 661 31.36 9.28 -26.45
C ALA A 661 30.74 7.88 -26.62
N ALA A 662 30.65 7.10 -25.53
CA ALA A 662 30.00 5.80 -25.56
C ALA A 662 28.49 5.89 -25.84
N ILE A 663 27.81 6.93 -25.34
CA ILE A 663 26.39 7.22 -25.59
C ILE A 663 26.18 7.68 -27.04
N GLU A 664 27.02 8.59 -27.54
CA GLU A 664 26.93 9.14 -28.91
C GLU A 664 27.09 8.06 -29.99
N ASN A 665 27.87 7.02 -29.69
CA ASN A 665 28.09 5.90 -30.61
C ASN A 665 26.99 4.82 -30.54
N VAL A 666 25.94 4.98 -29.72
CA VAL A 666 24.82 4.03 -29.69
C VAL A 666 23.85 4.34 -30.84
N PRO A 667 23.54 3.38 -31.75
CA PRO A 667 22.64 3.66 -32.86
C PRO A 667 21.20 3.91 -32.39
N ASP A 668 20.55 4.92 -32.99
CA ASP A 668 19.23 5.45 -32.61
C ASP A 668 18.06 4.43 -32.63
N ASN A 669 18.24 3.24 -33.20
CA ASN A 669 17.20 2.24 -33.42
C ASN A 669 17.46 0.85 -32.79
N THR A 670 18.36 0.75 -31.81
CA THR A 670 18.78 -0.54 -31.26
C THR A 670 17.91 -1.03 -30.10
N TYR A 671 17.41 -2.27 -30.22
CA TYR A 671 16.70 -3.02 -29.18
C TYR A 671 17.60 -3.44 -27.99
N SER A 672 18.91 -3.18 -28.08
CA SER A 672 19.95 -3.57 -27.13
C SER A 672 20.82 -2.38 -26.68
N TRP A 673 20.23 -1.19 -26.58
CA TRP A 673 20.92 0.06 -26.19
C TRP A 673 21.92 -0.11 -25.04
N TRP A 674 21.58 -0.89 -24.00
CA TRP A 674 22.48 -1.15 -22.87
C TRP A 674 23.69 -2.02 -23.20
N ASN A 675 23.54 -3.02 -24.08
CA ASN A 675 24.66 -3.85 -24.52
C ASN A 675 25.56 -3.07 -25.48
N ASP A 676 24.96 -2.26 -26.36
CA ASP A 676 25.68 -1.40 -27.28
C ASP A 676 26.44 -0.29 -26.54
N PHE A 677 25.80 0.36 -25.56
CA PHE A 677 26.47 1.29 -24.65
C PHE A 677 27.62 0.63 -23.90
N LYS A 678 27.45 -0.59 -23.35
CA LYS A 678 28.53 -1.30 -22.65
C LYS A 678 29.69 -1.65 -23.58
N ASN A 679 29.41 -2.12 -24.79
CA ASN A 679 30.43 -2.44 -25.78
C ASN A 679 31.20 -1.18 -26.20
N ASN A 680 30.48 -0.09 -26.50
CA ASN A 680 31.09 1.19 -26.83
C ASN A 680 31.90 1.76 -25.67
N LEU A 681 31.40 1.65 -24.43
CA LEU A 681 32.10 2.07 -23.23
C LEU A 681 33.42 1.32 -23.05
N ASN A 682 33.43 0.00 -23.27
CA ASN A 682 34.68 -0.78 -23.20
C ASN A 682 35.67 -0.37 -24.29
N ILE A 683 35.20 -0.15 -25.51
CA ILE A 683 36.03 0.32 -26.64
C ILE A 683 36.64 1.70 -26.33
N GLU A 684 35.85 2.65 -25.83
CA GLU A 684 36.32 4.00 -25.52
C GLU A 684 37.25 4.03 -24.29
N LEU A 685 37.01 3.16 -23.29
CA LEU A 685 37.94 2.97 -22.16
C LEU A 685 39.29 2.40 -22.63
N GLU A 686 39.30 1.42 -23.53
CA GLU A 686 40.53 0.87 -24.10
C GLU A 686 41.31 1.90 -24.92
N LYS A 687 40.62 2.75 -25.69
CA LYS A 687 41.25 3.87 -26.40
C LYS A 687 41.89 4.85 -25.42
N THR A 688 41.17 5.23 -24.37
CA THR A 688 41.67 6.14 -23.32
C THR A 688 42.91 5.58 -22.62
N VAL A 689 42.98 4.26 -22.40
CA VAL A 689 44.19 3.58 -21.88
C VAL A 689 45.34 3.60 -22.88
N LYS A 690 45.08 3.30 -24.15
CA LYS A 690 46.10 3.32 -25.22
C LYS A 690 46.68 4.73 -25.38
N ASP A 691 45.86 5.76 -25.38
CA ASP A 691 46.29 7.15 -25.47
C ASP A 691 47.14 7.57 -24.27
N LYS A 692 46.77 7.16 -23.05
CA LYS A 692 47.61 7.35 -21.85
C LYS A 692 48.97 6.65 -21.97
N ASN A 693 49.00 5.42 -22.49
CA ASN A 693 50.24 4.67 -22.65
C ASN A 693 51.13 5.23 -23.77
N VAL A 694 50.55 5.80 -24.84
CA VAL A 694 51.30 6.52 -25.88
C VAL A 694 51.89 7.83 -25.33
N VAL A 695 51.15 8.56 -24.50
CA VAL A 695 51.64 9.77 -23.82
C VAL A 695 52.72 9.43 -22.77
N ARG A 696 52.59 8.31 -22.06
CA ARG A 696 53.63 7.77 -21.15
C ARG A 696 54.88 7.27 -21.88
N ASN A 697 54.73 6.62 -23.04
CA ASN A 697 55.85 6.15 -23.85
C ASN A 697 56.57 7.29 -24.57
N ARG A 698 55.87 8.37 -24.93
CA ARG A 698 56.52 9.61 -25.41
C ARG A 698 57.29 10.33 -24.30
N SER A 699 56.74 10.39 -23.08
CA SER A 699 57.42 11.01 -21.93
C SER A 699 58.58 10.18 -21.34
N SER A 700 58.56 8.85 -21.47
CA SER A 700 59.71 8.00 -21.13
C SER A 700 60.78 7.97 -22.23
N SER A 701 60.40 8.13 -23.51
CA SER A 701 61.39 8.28 -24.60
C SER A 701 62.16 9.61 -24.59
N GLN A 702 61.74 10.58 -23.78
CA GLN A 702 62.48 11.84 -23.57
C GLN A 702 63.44 11.81 -22.37
N TYR A 703 63.46 10.74 -21.57
CA TYR A 703 64.40 10.61 -20.42
C TYR A 703 65.46 9.51 -20.59
N ASP A 704 65.47 8.73 -21.66
CA ASP A 704 66.56 7.80 -22.02
C ASP A 704 67.55 8.36 -23.07
N ARG A 705 67.59 9.70 -23.21
CA ARG A 705 68.69 10.42 -23.89
C ARG A 705 69.11 11.67 -23.11
N SER A 706 69.52 11.48 -21.85
CA SER A 706 70.62 12.24 -21.26
C SER A 706 71.00 11.68 -19.88
N LEU A 707 72.21 11.10 -19.84
CA LEU A 707 73.07 10.75 -18.68
C LEU A 707 72.70 9.52 -17.84
#